data_AF-A0A8C7HY66-F1
#
_entry.id   AF-A0A8C7HY66-F1
#
_cell.length_a   1.000
_cell.length_b   1.000
_cell.length_c   1.000
_cell.angle_alpha   90.00
_cell.angle_beta   90.00
_cell.angle_gamma   90.00
#
_symmetry.space_group_name_H-M   'P 1'
#
loop_
_entity.id
_entity.type
_entity.pdbx_description
1 polymer ?
#
loop_
_entity_poly.entity_id
_entity_poly.type
_entity_poly.pdbx_seq_one_letter_code
_entity_poly.pdbx_strand_id
1 'polypeptide(L)'
;MNIVPGQIQVQFVQTVHGVQRQTDPIIKCIIDRKLEKLKKLIRGGKDLNGLYPCAEWKDDVTPLIAAVAFTNDNICTFLLKEGADPNIQSTNSWVPLHYAAMSKAPVSLVSRLIAAKADPEGAPIQMLTPLQLAANNDREDIVKELMMSGAFAERNLKAYPATDQKIASMIQKFSSESENFVKLKIFYDFSCAVGLKSVEDVFNEYGKHMLVVNPVNHLTLYDMSFNAIGQNADQYRQASIKWLRESQKIDLYIEEATNRLSKIPKHLQDMVVNCLTAVFNIMKEISLGLSLVVIPTLLKYLTHESKSTPQGLNRNISVVRLLYVITQKAPNHKHGWTLPFVEELCKRIISFTDQAYLANPQTSSLAVLTFGLLADLYTFDCVPAIITSRGITSVPEKILVTAEMEMDEDLKEKLRKLDVSLRSPVPPTDTTEQLQGMNLSKKKKKKKKKKKKKTIQEELSVEKSTPDMTEKPDLDASSIPVEESGVHGEHSSVKPFPSTTDELKPRKWHKVSERWRPQLEELSNIDAGKVYRLGNLNLVVHPDFQIAKGSDGTEVFLGLKDDGTEVAVKRMLKSNYQDLKREEGFLRLPQLDSPCIVRYVDFAEDEHFGYLVLQLCEYTLDEYIKDHLPEDKTPVLKKIVHEVLCSLSVLHSRNTKILHRDIKPQNVLIDVTGRARLADFGISRQLNMGQTTLHTISAGTKCWKARETLDEDSGIGYKRSTDIQVAGMLMYYIISGGHHPFGKGIHCEVNIFQGKYTLEHVEDEVAKDLIEWMINEDPEKRPTVEDTLAHPYFWPEERRVEYLRKIGNEKEAENCRKADPGLLHALDQCAEARSFTKWKSKIPPELMNKLDGKKKPYPDNTLGLLRFIRNLHEH
;
A
#
# COMPACT_ATOMS: atom_id res chain seq x y z
N MET A 1 25.45 -37.95 28.14
CA MET A 1 24.20 -37.44 28.76
C MET A 1 23.17 -37.25 27.66
N ASN A 2 21.91 -37.61 27.91
CA ASN A 2 20.83 -37.43 26.93
C ASN A 2 20.32 -35.99 27.02
N ILE A 3 20.35 -35.26 25.90
CA ILE A 3 19.73 -33.93 25.79
C ILE A 3 18.45 -34.11 24.99
N VAL A 4 17.32 -33.78 25.61
CA VAL A 4 15.98 -33.85 25.01
C VAL A 4 15.77 -32.62 24.11
N PRO A 5 15.25 -32.76 22.87
CA PRO A 5 14.87 -31.61 22.07
C PRO A 5 13.66 -30.89 22.71
N GLY A 6 13.89 -29.73 23.32
CA GLY A 6 12.84 -28.98 24.01
C GLY A 6 13.24 -27.72 24.78
N GLN A 7 14.49 -27.25 24.71
CA GLN A 7 14.97 -26.09 25.47
C GLN A 7 14.85 -24.72 24.76
N ILE A 8 13.88 -24.57 23.86
CA ILE A 8 13.24 -23.27 23.62
C ILE A 8 11.73 -23.49 23.64
N GLN A 9 11.08 -23.15 24.76
CA GLN A 9 9.62 -22.98 24.79
C GLN A 9 9.25 -21.63 24.16
N VAL A 10 9.18 -21.60 22.83
CA VAL A 10 8.14 -20.77 22.21
C VAL A 10 6.81 -21.37 22.66
N GLN A 11 5.93 -20.59 23.28
CA GLN A 11 4.62 -21.08 23.71
C GLN A 11 3.72 -21.30 22.49
N PHE A 12 3.84 -22.48 21.88
CA PHE A 12 2.83 -23.00 20.97
C PHE A 12 1.53 -23.18 21.75
N VAL A 13 0.48 -22.45 21.36
CA VAL A 13 -0.87 -22.60 21.90
C VAL A 13 -1.29 -24.06 21.77
N GLN A 14 -1.76 -24.66 22.87
CA GLN A 14 -2.07 -26.08 22.92
C GLN A 14 -3.27 -26.39 22.02
N THR A 15 -3.05 -27.14 20.94
CA THR A 15 -4.14 -27.73 20.16
C THR A 15 -4.87 -28.80 20.98
N VAL A 16 -6.19 -28.83 20.85
CA VAL A 16 -7.07 -29.65 21.69
C VAL A 16 -6.87 -31.15 21.39
N HIS A 17 -6.77 -31.92 22.47
CA HIS A 17 -6.87 -33.38 22.61
C HIS A 17 -6.42 -34.33 21.46
N GLY A 18 -5.41 -35.15 21.77
CA GLY A 18 -5.72 -36.57 21.99
C GLY A 18 -5.24 -37.61 20.97
N VAL A 19 -4.81 -37.23 19.76
CA VAL A 19 -4.37 -38.19 18.73
C VAL A 19 -2.84 -38.26 18.62
N GLN A 20 -2.27 -39.47 18.68
CA GLN A 20 -0.85 -39.68 18.38
C GLN A 20 -0.60 -39.56 16.87
N ARG A 21 -0.03 -38.43 16.41
CA ARG A 21 0.51 -38.26 15.05
C ARG A 21 1.56 -39.37 14.82
N GLN A 22 1.36 -40.23 13.83
CA GLN A 22 2.32 -41.28 13.46
C GLN A 22 3.22 -40.80 12.32
N THR A 23 4.50 -41.15 12.32
CA THR A 23 5.47 -40.74 11.29
C THR A 23 5.28 -41.54 10.00
N ASP A 24 5.17 -40.87 8.85
CA ASP A 24 4.96 -41.53 7.55
C ASP A 24 6.12 -42.48 7.19
N PRO A 25 5.86 -43.63 6.54
CA PRO A 25 6.90 -44.55 6.06
C PRO A 25 8.06 -43.92 5.28
N ILE A 26 7.84 -42.82 4.54
CA ILE A 26 8.92 -42.11 3.83
C ILE A 26 9.86 -41.38 4.80
N ILE A 27 9.29 -40.61 5.75
CA ILE A 27 10.04 -39.91 6.80
C ILE A 27 10.74 -40.92 7.71
N LYS A 28 10.07 -42.04 8.04
CA LYS A 28 10.66 -43.13 8.82
C LYS A 28 11.84 -43.78 8.10
N CYS A 29 11.81 -43.93 6.78
CA CYS A 29 12.98 -44.40 6.02
C CYS A 29 14.17 -43.41 6.07
N ILE A 30 13.91 -42.10 6.21
CA ILE A 30 14.94 -41.06 6.29
C ILE A 30 15.59 -41.03 7.68
N ILE A 31 14.79 -41.12 8.74
CA ILE A 31 15.22 -41.29 10.13
C ILE A 31 16.08 -42.55 10.27
N ASP A 32 15.61 -43.68 9.72
CA ASP A 32 16.31 -44.96 9.75
C ASP A 32 17.52 -45.02 8.78
N ARG A 33 17.82 -43.94 8.06
CA ARG A 33 18.90 -43.79 7.07
C ARG A 33 18.87 -44.79 5.89
N LYS A 34 17.69 -45.31 5.54
CA LYS A 34 17.46 -46.37 4.52
C LYS A 34 17.29 -45.79 3.10
N LEU A 35 18.35 -45.21 2.54
CA LEU A 35 18.37 -44.58 1.20
C LEU A 35 17.78 -45.48 0.08
N GLU A 36 18.13 -46.76 0.03
CA GLU A 36 17.60 -47.68 -1.01
C GLU A 36 16.11 -48.03 -0.83
N LYS A 37 15.52 -47.81 0.35
CA LYS A 37 14.06 -47.87 0.52
C LYS A 37 13.40 -46.57 0.09
N LEU A 38 13.99 -45.42 0.45
CA LEU A 38 13.53 -44.09 0.01
C LEU A 38 13.47 -43.98 -1.52
N LYS A 39 14.52 -44.40 -2.22
CA LYS A 39 14.56 -44.48 -3.70
C LYS A 39 13.41 -45.31 -4.29
N LYS A 40 13.04 -46.41 -3.64
CA LYS A 40 11.91 -47.26 -4.08
C LYS A 40 10.55 -46.61 -3.83
N LEU A 41 10.39 -45.86 -2.72
CA LEU A 41 9.16 -45.12 -2.42
C LEU A 41 8.93 -43.98 -3.42
N ILE A 42 9.97 -43.18 -3.72
CA ILE A 42 9.89 -42.08 -4.70
C ILE A 42 9.55 -42.63 -6.11
N ARG A 43 10.26 -43.68 -6.55
CA ARG A 43 9.93 -44.38 -7.81
C ARG A 43 8.55 -45.05 -7.82
N GLY A 44 7.96 -45.27 -6.64
CA GLY A 44 6.59 -45.76 -6.45
C GLY A 44 5.52 -44.67 -6.44
N GLY A 45 5.87 -43.41 -6.77
CA GLY A 45 4.91 -42.30 -6.87
C GLY A 45 4.70 -41.49 -5.58
N LYS A 46 5.53 -41.68 -4.54
CA LYS A 46 5.61 -40.69 -3.45
C LYS A 46 6.30 -39.42 -3.95
N ASP A 47 5.67 -38.28 -3.73
CA ASP A 47 6.20 -36.97 -4.05
C ASP A 47 7.51 -36.69 -3.26
N LEU A 48 8.49 -36.13 -3.95
CA LEU A 48 9.78 -35.71 -3.41
C LEU A 48 9.64 -34.44 -2.54
N ASN A 49 8.65 -33.62 -2.86
CA ASN A 49 8.37 -32.30 -2.30
C ASN A 49 7.10 -32.27 -1.41
N GLY A 50 6.36 -33.37 -1.33
CA GLY A 50 5.13 -33.47 -0.55
C GLY A 50 5.37 -33.41 0.96
N LEU A 51 4.37 -32.93 1.70
CA LEU A 51 4.39 -32.89 3.16
C LEU A 51 3.92 -34.22 3.76
N TYR A 52 4.68 -34.72 4.73
CA TYR A 52 4.44 -36.00 5.38
C TYR A 52 4.60 -35.91 6.91
N PRO A 53 3.72 -36.54 7.69
CA PRO A 53 3.79 -36.53 9.15
C PRO A 53 5.14 -36.97 9.73
N CYS A 54 5.63 -36.17 10.69
CA CYS A 54 6.73 -36.50 11.59
C CYS A 54 6.28 -36.31 13.05
N ALA A 55 6.12 -37.42 13.77
CA ALA A 55 5.75 -37.43 15.18
C ALA A 55 6.81 -36.75 16.06
N GLU A 56 8.08 -36.96 15.73
CA GLU A 56 9.24 -36.47 16.47
C GLU A 56 9.35 -34.94 16.48
N TRP A 57 8.93 -34.27 15.41
CA TRP A 57 8.89 -32.80 15.29
C TRP A 57 7.48 -32.21 15.46
N LYS A 58 6.44 -33.05 15.56
CA LYS A 58 5.01 -32.67 15.61
C LYS A 58 4.58 -31.78 14.44
N ASP A 59 5.13 -32.00 13.25
CA ASP A 59 4.90 -31.21 12.03
C ASP A 59 4.74 -32.17 10.84
N ASP A 60 4.06 -31.74 9.77
CA ASP A 60 4.14 -32.42 8.47
C ASP A 60 5.21 -31.73 7.64
N VAL A 61 6.21 -32.51 7.19
CA VAL A 61 7.49 -32.02 6.69
C VAL A 61 7.83 -32.67 5.35
N THR A 62 8.62 -31.99 4.52
CA THR A 62 9.16 -32.60 3.30
C THR A 62 10.20 -33.67 3.63
N PRO A 63 10.45 -34.63 2.71
CA PRO A 63 11.60 -35.53 2.78
C PRO A 63 12.93 -34.77 3.01
N LEU A 64 13.09 -33.59 2.41
CA LEU A 64 14.29 -32.77 2.56
C LEU A 64 14.41 -32.18 3.97
N ILE A 65 13.34 -31.61 4.53
CA ILE A 65 13.30 -31.14 5.92
C ILE A 65 13.70 -32.27 6.88
N ALA A 66 13.15 -33.47 6.72
CA ALA A 66 13.53 -34.60 7.55
C ALA A 66 15.01 -35.01 7.38
N ALA A 67 15.54 -35.00 6.15
CA ALA A 67 16.95 -35.33 5.90
C ALA A 67 17.91 -34.33 6.56
N VAL A 68 17.53 -33.05 6.60
CA VAL A 68 18.23 -31.98 7.32
C VAL A 68 18.14 -32.19 8.83
N ALA A 69 16.91 -32.24 9.37
CA ALA A 69 16.62 -32.30 10.80
C ALA A 69 17.22 -33.53 11.49
N PHE A 70 17.29 -34.67 10.80
CA PHE A 70 17.89 -35.91 11.30
C PHE A 70 19.36 -36.10 10.88
N THR A 71 20.03 -35.06 10.36
CA THR A 71 21.48 -35.02 10.07
C THR A 71 21.95 -36.11 9.09
N ASN A 72 21.21 -36.26 7.98
CA ASN A 72 21.40 -37.34 7.02
C ASN A 72 21.91 -36.81 5.67
N ASP A 73 23.17 -36.36 5.64
CA ASP A 73 23.78 -35.73 4.46
C ASP A 73 23.74 -36.59 3.19
N ASN A 74 23.88 -37.92 3.31
CA ASN A 74 23.75 -38.84 2.17
C ASN A 74 22.36 -38.80 1.54
N ILE A 75 21.30 -38.69 2.35
CA ILE A 75 19.92 -38.56 1.84
C ILE A 75 19.64 -37.13 1.39
N CYS A 76 20.10 -36.10 2.12
CA CYS A 76 19.97 -34.70 1.70
C CYS A 76 20.61 -34.46 0.32
N THR A 77 21.85 -34.94 0.13
CA THR A 77 22.57 -34.88 -1.15
C THR A 77 21.85 -35.64 -2.28
N PHE A 78 21.15 -36.73 -1.96
CA PHE A 78 20.34 -37.45 -2.94
C PHE A 78 19.08 -36.64 -3.31
N LEU A 79 18.29 -36.21 -2.32
CA LEU A 79 17.04 -35.47 -2.55
C LEU A 79 17.28 -34.17 -3.35
N LEU A 80 18.32 -33.41 -3.03
CA LEU A 80 18.69 -32.19 -3.76
C LEU A 80 19.14 -32.49 -5.21
N LYS A 81 19.71 -33.67 -5.50
CA LYS A 81 20.07 -34.08 -6.86
C LYS A 81 18.87 -34.54 -7.69
N GLU A 82 17.85 -35.09 -7.05
CA GLU A 82 16.57 -35.46 -7.71
C GLU A 82 15.62 -34.26 -7.85
N GLY A 83 16.02 -33.05 -7.40
CA GLY A 83 15.26 -31.81 -7.58
C GLY A 83 14.32 -31.43 -6.42
N ALA A 84 14.60 -31.86 -5.19
CA ALA A 84 13.87 -31.41 -4.01
C ALA A 84 14.09 -29.91 -3.78
N ASP A 85 13.00 -29.15 -3.62
CA ASP A 85 13.08 -27.69 -3.44
C ASP A 85 13.40 -27.34 -1.97
N PRO A 86 14.52 -26.65 -1.69
CA PRO A 86 14.91 -26.30 -0.33
C PRO A 86 14.10 -25.15 0.30
N ASN A 87 13.12 -24.59 -0.41
CA ASN A 87 12.29 -23.46 0.05
C ASN A 87 10.84 -23.87 0.41
N ILE A 88 10.48 -25.15 0.29
CA ILE A 88 9.15 -25.62 0.69
C ILE A 88 9.02 -25.58 2.22
N GLN A 89 7.93 -24.98 2.67
CA GLN A 89 7.57 -24.83 4.08
C GLN A 89 6.85 -26.08 4.62
N SER A 90 7.10 -26.43 5.87
CA SER A 90 6.28 -27.38 6.64
C SER A 90 4.92 -26.80 7.07
N THR A 91 4.07 -27.58 7.74
CA THR A 91 2.79 -27.05 8.30
C THR A 91 2.97 -25.99 9.40
N ASN A 92 4.18 -25.82 9.96
CA ASN A 92 4.55 -24.68 10.81
C ASN A 92 5.14 -23.47 10.04
N SER A 93 4.99 -23.42 8.70
CA SER A 93 5.56 -22.37 7.82
C SER A 93 7.11 -22.31 7.81
N TRP A 94 7.80 -23.41 8.13
CA TRP A 94 9.27 -23.45 8.23
C TRP A 94 9.94 -24.21 7.07
N VAL A 95 10.88 -23.54 6.39
CA VAL A 95 11.75 -24.15 5.37
C VAL A 95 12.93 -24.92 6.00
N PRO A 96 13.57 -25.87 5.27
CA PRO A 96 14.79 -26.59 5.66
C PRO A 96 15.84 -25.87 6.51
N LEU A 97 16.14 -24.59 6.25
CA LEU A 97 17.16 -23.85 7.00
C LEU A 97 16.81 -23.61 8.48
N HIS A 98 15.53 -23.47 8.83
CA HIS A 98 15.08 -23.41 10.24
C HIS A 98 15.40 -24.71 10.98
N TYR A 99 15.15 -25.84 10.31
CA TYR A 99 15.44 -27.17 10.82
C TYR A 99 16.95 -27.42 10.93
N ALA A 100 17.76 -26.85 10.05
CA ALA A 100 19.22 -26.86 10.19
C ALA A 100 19.68 -26.07 11.45
N ALA A 101 19.08 -24.90 11.68
CA ALA A 101 19.38 -24.03 12.82
C ALA A 101 19.00 -24.64 14.18
N MET A 102 17.88 -25.37 14.27
CA MET A 102 17.43 -26.03 15.52
C MET A 102 18.07 -27.40 15.77
N SER A 103 18.46 -28.12 14.73
CA SER A 103 19.00 -29.47 14.85
C SER A 103 20.52 -29.47 15.01
N LYS A 104 21.12 -30.67 15.05
CA LYS A 104 22.58 -30.86 15.02
C LYS A 104 23.14 -30.93 13.59
N ALA A 105 22.45 -30.33 12.61
CA ALA A 105 22.93 -30.28 11.24
C ALA A 105 24.27 -29.52 11.16
N PRO A 106 25.31 -30.08 10.50
CA PRO A 106 26.59 -29.39 10.34
C PRO A 106 26.46 -28.24 9.34
N VAL A 107 27.27 -27.19 9.50
CA VAL A 107 27.29 -26.03 8.59
C VAL A 107 27.45 -26.43 7.10
N SER A 108 28.21 -27.49 6.80
CA SER A 108 28.36 -28.00 5.42
C SER A 108 27.05 -28.44 4.76
N LEU A 109 26.02 -28.77 5.55
CA LEU A 109 24.68 -29.11 5.07
C LEU A 109 23.85 -27.83 4.81
N VAL A 110 24.09 -26.75 5.58
CA VAL A 110 23.59 -25.39 5.27
C VAL A 110 24.20 -24.89 3.96
N SER A 111 25.52 -24.96 3.81
CA SER A 111 26.22 -24.64 2.54
C SER A 111 25.64 -25.40 1.35
N ARG A 112 25.28 -26.68 1.54
CA ARG A 112 24.65 -27.53 0.51
C ARG A 112 23.24 -27.07 0.16
N LEU A 113 22.44 -26.62 1.13
CA LEU A 113 21.11 -26.05 0.90
C LEU A 113 21.22 -24.72 0.13
N ILE A 114 22.10 -23.81 0.56
CA ILE A 114 22.35 -22.52 -0.13
C ILE A 114 22.82 -22.76 -1.57
N ALA A 115 23.76 -23.69 -1.79
CA ALA A 115 24.21 -24.09 -3.13
C ALA A 115 23.10 -24.71 -4.01
N ALA A 116 22.05 -25.25 -3.40
CA ALA A 116 20.84 -25.72 -4.06
C ALA A 116 19.75 -24.64 -4.22
N LYS A 117 20.08 -23.37 -3.95
CA LYS A 117 19.18 -22.20 -3.96
C LYS A 117 18.12 -22.19 -2.85
N ALA A 118 18.50 -22.60 -1.65
CA ALA A 118 17.77 -22.20 -0.45
C ALA A 118 17.91 -20.68 -0.25
N ASP A 119 16.81 -19.98 0.01
CA ASP A 119 16.85 -18.58 0.40
C ASP A 119 17.41 -18.45 1.84
N PRO A 120 18.55 -17.77 2.06
CA PRO A 120 19.12 -17.60 3.40
C PRO A 120 18.18 -16.85 4.37
N GLU A 121 17.22 -16.08 3.85
CA GLU A 121 16.19 -15.42 4.66
C GLU A 121 15.11 -16.38 5.15
N GLY A 122 14.89 -17.53 4.50
CA GLY A 122 13.93 -18.55 4.90
C GLY A 122 12.57 -18.45 4.16
N ALA A 123 11.50 -18.16 4.90
CA ALA A 123 10.15 -18.01 4.37
C ALA A 123 9.71 -16.52 4.36
N PRO A 124 8.87 -16.07 3.40
CA PRO A 124 8.39 -14.68 3.37
C PRO A 124 7.68 -14.25 4.66
N ILE A 125 6.79 -15.11 5.17
CA ILE A 125 6.03 -14.92 6.42
C ILE A 125 6.52 -15.96 7.44
N GLN A 126 7.19 -15.50 8.49
CA GLN A 126 7.79 -16.33 9.55
C GLN A 126 7.97 -15.52 10.84
N MET A 127 7.95 -16.20 12.00
CA MET A 127 8.18 -15.55 13.30
C MET A 127 9.65 -15.12 13.49
N LEU A 128 10.58 -16.03 13.24
CA LEU A 128 12.03 -15.85 13.37
C LEU A 128 12.66 -16.32 12.06
N THR A 129 13.68 -15.63 11.56
CA THR A 129 14.47 -16.10 10.41
C THR A 129 15.32 -17.32 10.79
N PRO A 130 15.86 -18.09 9.81
CA PRO A 130 16.84 -19.14 10.09
C PRO A 130 18.07 -18.62 10.87
N LEU A 131 18.49 -17.38 10.60
CA LEU A 131 19.59 -16.71 11.30
C LEU A 131 19.24 -16.40 12.75
N GLN A 132 18.05 -15.81 13.00
CA GLN A 132 17.57 -15.53 14.36
C GLN A 132 17.39 -16.81 15.18
N LEU A 133 16.89 -17.87 14.55
CA LEU A 133 16.72 -19.18 15.17
C LEU A 133 18.07 -19.85 15.46
N ALA A 134 19.06 -19.70 14.59
CA ALA A 134 20.43 -20.16 14.82
C ALA A 134 21.10 -19.40 15.97
N ALA A 135 20.96 -18.07 16.01
CA ALA A 135 21.47 -17.24 17.10
C ALA A 135 20.84 -17.63 18.45
N ASN A 136 19.52 -17.85 18.48
CA ASN A 136 18.85 -18.30 19.71
C ASN A 136 19.29 -19.67 20.20
N ASN A 137 19.64 -20.60 19.30
CA ASN A 137 20.23 -21.91 19.61
C ASN A 137 21.76 -21.91 19.73
N ASP A 138 22.40 -20.72 19.80
CA ASP A 138 23.85 -20.53 19.94
C ASP A 138 24.70 -21.17 18.83
N ARG A 139 24.10 -21.35 17.64
CA ARG A 139 24.72 -21.90 16.42
C ARG A 139 25.49 -20.84 15.64
N GLU A 140 26.56 -20.31 16.24
CA GLU A 140 27.46 -19.34 15.59
C GLU A 140 27.94 -19.78 14.20
N ASP A 141 28.15 -21.08 13.99
CA ASP A 141 28.59 -21.66 12.72
C ASP A 141 27.55 -21.46 11.60
N ILE A 142 26.26 -21.62 11.93
CA ILE A 142 25.16 -21.38 10.99
C ILE A 142 24.89 -19.88 10.83
N VAL A 143 25.02 -19.07 11.89
CA VAL A 143 24.87 -17.60 11.78
C VAL A 143 25.93 -17.01 10.83
N LYS A 144 27.20 -17.43 10.94
CA LYS A 144 28.27 -17.01 10.02
C LYS A 144 27.93 -17.36 8.57
N GLU A 145 27.53 -18.60 8.32
CA GLU A 145 27.21 -19.09 6.96
C GLU A 145 26.01 -18.36 6.35
N LEU A 146 24.94 -18.16 7.11
CA LEU A 146 23.74 -17.45 6.64
C LEU A 146 24.03 -15.98 6.35
N MET A 147 24.76 -15.28 7.22
CA MET A 147 25.18 -13.89 6.95
C MET A 147 26.05 -13.80 5.68
N MET A 148 27.02 -14.69 5.51
CA MET A 148 27.86 -14.73 4.30
C MET A 148 27.11 -15.19 3.05
N SER A 149 25.95 -15.84 3.20
CA SER A 149 25.08 -16.27 2.10
C SER A 149 24.04 -15.21 1.68
N GLY A 150 23.77 -14.21 2.54
CA GLY A 150 22.88 -13.08 2.23
C GLY A 150 21.80 -12.77 3.25
N ALA A 151 21.74 -13.47 4.39
CA ALA A 151 20.74 -13.20 5.43
C ALA A 151 20.97 -11.84 6.12
N PHE A 152 19.90 -11.08 6.31
CA PHE A 152 19.90 -9.78 6.98
C PHE A 152 19.79 -9.97 8.49
N ALA A 153 20.85 -9.61 9.21
CA ALA A 153 20.91 -9.72 10.66
C ALA A 153 19.99 -8.71 11.38
N GLU A 154 19.63 -7.62 10.70
CA GLU A 154 18.68 -6.61 11.15
C GLU A 154 17.20 -6.92 10.86
N ARG A 155 16.88 -8.08 10.25
CA ARG A 155 15.48 -8.43 9.97
C ARG A 155 14.69 -8.57 11.28
N ASN A 156 13.54 -7.91 11.36
CA ASN A 156 12.70 -7.83 12.55
C ASN A 156 13.43 -7.25 13.80
N LEU A 157 14.48 -6.44 13.63
CA LEU A 157 15.18 -5.78 14.73
C LEU A 157 14.19 -5.03 15.66
N LYS A 158 14.45 -5.06 16.97
CA LYS A 158 13.60 -4.54 18.06
C LYS A 158 12.35 -5.38 18.34
N ALA A 159 11.96 -6.32 17.49
CA ALA A 159 10.85 -7.25 17.77
C ALA A 159 11.24 -8.35 18.78
N TYR A 160 12.53 -8.72 18.85
CA TYR A 160 13.04 -9.74 19.76
C TYR A 160 14.34 -9.29 20.45
N PRO A 161 14.32 -8.33 21.40
CA PRO A 161 15.53 -7.70 21.93
C PRO A 161 16.59 -8.65 22.48
N ALA A 162 16.21 -9.81 23.04
CA ALA A 162 17.16 -10.83 23.50
C ALA A 162 17.86 -11.56 22.33
N THR A 163 17.15 -11.82 21.24
CA THR A 163 17.72 -12.35 19.99
C THR A 163 18.63 -11.31 19.34
N ASP A 164 18.19 -10.05 19.29
CA ASP A 164 18.97 -8.93 18.76
C ASP A 164 20.30 -8.78 19.53
N GLN A 165 20.25 -8.86 20.86
CA GLN A 165 21.44 -8.82 21.71
C GLN A 165 22.39 -10.01 21.48
N LYS A 166 21.86 -11.24 21.26
CA LYS A 166 22.67 -12.39 20.85
C LYS A 166 23.34 -12.14 19.49
N ILE A 167 22.59 -11.68 18.50
CA ILE A 167 23.09 -11.37 17.14
C ILE A 167 24.18 -10.30 17.20
N ALA A 168 23.96 -9.18 17.89
CA ALA A 168 24.95 -8.12 18.07
C ALA A 168 26.24 -8.64 18.72
N SER A 169 26.12 -9.50 19.74
CA SER A 169 27.27 -10.13 20.42
C SER A 169 28.05 -11.07 19.49
N MET A 170 27.34 -11.85 18.67
CA MET A 170 27.94 -12.71 17.65
C MET A 170 28.66 -11.91 16.56
N ILE A 171 28.03 -10.86 16.00
CA ILE A 171 28.64 -9.98 15.01
C ILE A 171 29.89 -9.28 15.58
N GLN A 172 29.82 -8.80 16.82
CA GLN A 172 30.98 -8.22 17.50
C GLN A 172 32.14 -9.21 17.60
N LYS A 173 31.87 -10.47 17.96
CA LYS A 173 32.88 -11.55 17.97
C LYS A 173 33.45 -11.78 16.56
N PHE A 174 32.60 -11.96 15.57
CA PHE A 174 33.02 -12.31 14.20
C PHE A 174 33.82 -11.18 13.53
N SER A 175 33.55 -9.91 13.89
CA SER A 175 34.31 -8.75 13.40
C SER A 175 35.79 -8.76 13.83
N SER A 176 36.16 -9.53 14.87
CA SER A 176 37.57 -9.76 15.24
C SER A 176 38.27 -10.84 14.40
N GLU A 177 37.51 -11.65 13.65
CA GLU A 177 38.01 -12.78 12.85
C GLU A 177 38.18 -12.45 11.36
N SER A 178 37.42 -11.49 10.81
CA SER A 178 37.38 -11.24 9.36
C SER A 178 36.88 -9.84 8.98
N GLU A 179 37.55 -9.22 8.00
CA GLU A 179 37.20 -7.92 7.43
C GLU A 179 35.77 -7.87 6.86
N ASN A 180 35.26 -9.00 6.36
CA ASN A 180 33.87 -9.07 5.90
C ASN A 180 32.88 -8.87 7.05
N PHE A 181 33.15 -9.41 8.23
CA PHE A 181 32.32 -9.17 9.42
C PHE A 181 32.55 -7.78 10.04
N VAL A 182 33.71 -7.14 9.85
CA VAL A 182 33.87 -5.70 10.15
C VAL A 182 32.93 -4.87 9.27
N LYS A 183 32.83 -5.17 7.97
CA LYS A 183 31.89 -4.49 7.06
C LYS A 183 30.44 -4.79 7.42
N LEU A 184 30.07 -6.06 7.62
CA LEU A 184 28.69 -6.43 8.00
C LEU A 184 28.28 -5.83 9.36
N LYS A 185 29.21 -5.65 10.31
CA LYS A 185 28.95 -4.91 11.54
C LYS A 185 28.57 -3.45 11.28
N ILE A 186 29.28 -2.75 10.39
CA ILE A 186 28.97 -1.36 10.02
C ILE A 186 27.54 -1.25 9.44
N PHE A 187 27.10 -2.22 8.64
CA PHE A 187 25.72 -2.29 8.15
C PHE A 187 24.71 -2.54 9.28
N TYR A 188 24.94 -3.52 10.14
CA TYR A 188 24.07 -3.83 11.27
C TYR A 188 23.95 -2.65 12.26
N ASP A 189 25.08 -2.05 12.65
CA ASP A 189 25.13 -0.89 13.55
C ASP A 189 24.33 0.30 12.97
N PHE A 190 24.49 0.58 11.67
CA PHE A 190 23.70 1.59 10.96
C PHE A 190 22.20 1.28 10.99
N SER A 191 21.80 0.05 10.63
CA SER A 191 20.42 -0.41 10.69
C SER A 191 19.82 -0.33 12.11
N CYS A 192 20.65 -0.45 13.16
CA CYS A 192 20.23 -0.18 14.54
C CYS A 192 20.04 1.32 14.84
N ALA A 193 20.94 2.18 14.35
CA ALA A 193 20.87 3.63 14.58
C ALA A 193 19.69 4.30 13.85
N VAL A 194 19.30 3.78 12.69
CA VAL A 194 18.10 4.21 11.95
C VAL A 194 16.85 4.03 12.83
N GLY A 195 16.13 5.14 13.05
CA GLY A 195 14.97 5.15 13.94
C GLY A 195 15.30 4.95 15.42
N LEU A 196 16.53 5.25 15.85
CA LEU A 196 16.89 5.54 17.24
C LEU A 196 17.54 6.92 17.41
N LYS A 197 18.35 7.35 16.43
CA LYS A 197 19.02 8.67 16.41
C LYS A 197 18.37 9.60 15.39
N SER A 198 18.69 10.90 15.44
CA SER A 198 18.28 11.83 14.38
C SER A 198 18.99 11.49 13.06
N VAL A 199 18.45 11.96 11.92
CA VAL A 199 19.12 11.75 10.62
C VAL A 199 20.48 12.45 10.59
N GLU A 200 20.61 13.61 11.22
CA GLU A 200 21.88 14.33 11.33
C GLU A 200 22.91 13.54 12.14
N ASP A 201 22.55 12.96 13.29
CA ASP A 201 23.44 12.09 14.08
C ASP A 201 23.93 10.88 13.28
N VAL A 202 23.04 10.21 12.54
CA VAL A 202 23.40 9.05 11.72
C VAL A 202 24.37 9.44 10.60
N PHE A 203 24.18 10.60 9.96
CA PHE A 203 25.13 11.08 8.95
C PHE A 203 26.45 11.58 9.54
N ASN A 204 26.45 12.12 10.77
CA ASN A 204 27.67 12.50 11.48
C ASN A 204 28.50 11.27 11.90
N GLU A 205 27.86 10.20 12.36
CA GLU A 205 28.51 8.97 12.84
C GLU A 205 28.96 8.05 11.68
N TYR A 206 28.08 7.79 10.72
CA TYR A 206 28.30 6.85 9.61
C TYR A 206 28.72 7.53 8.30
N GLY A 207 28.79 8.85 8.22
CA GLY A 207 29.16 9.59 7.01
C GLY A 207 30.50 9.16 6.40
N LYS A 208 31.49 8.81 7.22
CA LYS A 208 32.78 8.26 6.76
C LYS A 208 32.69 6.86 6.15
N HIS A 209 31.58 6.14 6.39
CA HIS A 209 31.31 4.78 5.93
C HIS A 209 30.28 4.69 4.80
N MET A 210 29.74 5.81 4.30
CA MET A 210 28.65 5.82 3.30
C MET A 210 28.95 5.04 2.01
N LEU A 211 30.22 4.94 1.59
CA LEU A 211 30.65 4.15 0.42
C LEU A 211 31.26 2.77 0.79
N VAL A 212 31.16 2.33 2.04
CA VAL A 212 31.56 0.95 2.39
C VAL A 212 30.63 -0.02 1.67
N VAL A 213 31.19 -0.87 0.82
CA VAL A 213 30.45 -1.90 0.07
C VAL A 213 30.22 -3.12 0.95
N ASN A 214 28.96 -3.58 1.01
CA ASN A 214 28.56 -4.83 1.65
C ASN A 214 29.24 -6.02 0.95
N PRO A 215 29.91 -6.92 1.67
CA PRO A 215 30.69 -8.00 1.07
C PRO A 215 29.83 -9.10 0.42
N VAL A 216 28.50 -9.10 0.62
CA VAL A 216 27.59 -10.15 0.17
C VAL A 216 26.56 -9.63 -0.84
N ASN A 217 25.83 -8.55 -0.52
CA ASN A 217 24.79 -8.01 -1.41
C ASN A 217 25.28 -6.84 -2.31
N HIS A 218 26.53 -6.39 -2.12
CA HIS A 218 27.19 -5.32 -2.88
C HIS A 218 26.48 -3.93 -2.89
N LEU A 219 25.52 -3.71 -1.99
CA LEU A 219 25.01 -2.37 -1.68
C LEU A 219 26.02 -1.58 -0.83
N THR A 220 25.80 -0.28 -0.72
CA THR A 220 26.52 0.66 0.16
C THR A 220 25.56 1.27 1.18
N LEU A 221 26.09 1.84 2.27
CA LEU A 221 25.29 2.64 3.20
C LEU A 221 24.61 3.85 2.52
N TYR A 222 25.20 4.39 1.45
CA TYR A 222 24.54 5.38 0.61
C TYR A 222 23.28 4.84 -0.05
N ASP A 223 23.32 3.63 -0.65
CA ASP A 223 22.12 3.06 -1.28
C ASP A 223 21.03 2.74 -0.26
N MET A 224 21.41 2.24 0.93
CA MET A 224 20.47 1.90 2.01
C MET A 224 19.88 3.14 2.69
N SER A 225 20.66 4.22 2.86
CA SER A 225 20.12 5.50 3.35
C SER A 225 19.20 6.15 2.30
N PHE A 226 19.60 6.19 1.03
CA PHE A 226 18.76 6.80 -0.01
C PHE A 226 17.44 6.05 -0.23
N ASN A 227 17.44 4.71 -0.11
CA ASN A 227 16.24 3.88 -0.21
C ASN A 227 15.62 3.54 1.17
N ALA A 228 15.88 4.34 2.21
CA ALA A 228 15.28 4.13 3.53
C ALA A 228 13.75 4.22 3.49
N ILE A 229 13.08 3.43 4.34
CA ILE A 229 11.62 3.28 4.40
C ILE A 229 11.10 3.69 5.80
N GLY A 230 9.91 4.29 5.86
CA GLY A 230 9.27 4.74 7.11
C GLY A 230 9.32 6.25 7.30
N GLN A 231 8.94 6.73 8.49
CA GLN A 231 8.61 8.14 8.79
C GLN A 231 9.67 9.18 8.42
N ASN A 232 10.95 8.80 8.35
CA ASN A 232 12.06 9.71 8.01
C ASN A 232 12.63 9.47 6.60
N ALA A 233 11.99 8.66 5.75
CA ALA A 233 12.51 8.25 4.43
C ALA A 233 12.95 9.44 3.55
N ASP A 234 12.17 10.51 3.49
CA ASP A 234 12.53 11.71 2.72
C ASP A 234 13.66 12.52 3.35
N GLN A 235 13.75 12.55 4.69
CA GLN A 235 14.89 13.17 5.38
C GLN A 235 16.18 12.41 5.08
N TYR A 236 16.14 11.08 5.08
CA TYR A 236 17.27 10.24 4.66
C TYR A 236 17.64 10.46 3.18
N ARG A 237 16.67 10.47 2.24
CA ARG A 237 16.92 10.82 0.83
C ARG A 237 17.61 12.17 0.66
N GLN A 238 17.11 13.20 1.33
CA GLN A 238 17.67 14.56 1.28
C GLN A 238 19.08 14.61 1.90
N ALA A 239 19.30 13.93 3.04
CA ALA A 239 20.59 13.83 3.69
C ALA A 239 21.62 13.06 2.84
N SER A 240 21.26 11.96 2.17
CA SER A 240 22.12 11.26 1.22
C SER A 240 22.54 12.17 0.07
N ILE A 241 21.59 12.88 -0.57
CA ILE A 241 21.86 13.84 -1.64
C ILE A 241 22.78 14.98 -1.17
N LYS A 242 22.52 15.54 0.02
CA LYS A 242 23.34 16.59 0.63
C LYS A 242 24.76 16.09 0.89
N TRP A 243 24.90 14.95 1.56
CA TRP A 243 26.18 14.35 1.91
C TRP A 243 27.04 14.01 0.68
N LEU A 244 26.47 13.44 -0.39
CA LEU A 244 27.23 13.08 -1.59
C LEU A 244 27.75 14.33 -2.32
N ARG A 245 26.98 15.42 -2.31
CA ARG A 245 27.36 16.72 -2.85
C ARG A 245 28.46 17.39 -2.01
N GLU A 246 28.28 17.45 -0.70
CA GLU A 246 29.22 18.11 0.23
C GLU A 246 30.54 17.35 0.38
N SER A 247 30.51 16.01 0.32
CA SER A 247 31.72 15.18 0.32
C SER A 247 32.47 15.16 -1.02
N GLN A 248 31.92 15.74 -2.09
CA GLN A 248 32.49 15.79 -3.45
C GLN A 248 32.73 14.40 -4.08
N LYS A 249 31.95 13.37 -3.69
CA LYS A 249 32.13 11.97 -4.12
C LYS A 249 31.18 11.49 -5.23
N ILE A 250 30.53 12.42 -5.94
CA ILE A 250 29.53 12.11 -6.98
C ILE A 250 30.09 11.16 -8.05
N ASP A 251 31.21 11.52 -8.70
CA ASP A 251 31.78 10.75 -9.80
C ASP A 251 32.28 9.37 -9.34
N LEU A 252 32.92 9.32 -8.17
CA LEU A 252 33.36 8.07 -7.52
C LEU A 252 32.17 7.13 -7.25
N TYR A 253 31.08 7.66 -6.68
CA TYR A 253 29.88 6.86 -6.45
C TYR A 253 29.27 6.34 -7.75
N ILE A 254 29.22 7.15 -8.82
CA ILE A 254 28.69 6.72 -10.12
C ILE A 254 29.52 5.57 -10.70
N GLU A 255 30.85 5.69 -10.66
CA GLU A 255 31.77 4.65 -11.14
C GLU A 255 31.66 3.36 -10.30
N GLU A 256 31.72 3.46 -8.97
CA GLU A 256 31.58 2.31 -8.07
C GLU A 256 30.21 1.62 -8.20
N ALA A 257 29.12 2.40 -8.24
CA ALA A 257 27.76 1.92 -8.46
C ALA A 257 27.63 1.15 -9.78
N THR A 258 28.18 1.70 -10.87
CA THR A 258 28.16 1.06 -12.19
C THR A 258 28.98 -0.24 -12.20
N ASN A 259 30.19 -0.21 -11.62
CA ASN A 259 31.09 -1.36 -11.55
C ASN A 259 30.59 -2.51 -10.63
N ARG A 260 29.77 -2.20 -9.62
CA ARG A 260 29.14 -3.21 -8.74
C ARG A 260 27.74 -3.63 -9.16
N LEU A 261 27.07 -2.89 -10.04
CA LEU A 261 25.67 -3.13 -10.45
C LEU A 261 25.43 -4.59 -10.87
N SER A 262 26.28 -5.15 -11.72
CA SER A 262 26.17 -6.54 -12.22
C SER A 262 26.38 -7.63 -11.16
N LYS A 263 26.86 -7.27 -9.96
CA LYS A 263 27.11 -8.19 -8.84
C LYS A 263 25.98 -8.18 -7.80
N ILE A 264 25.24 -7.07 -7.70
CA ILE A 264 24.12 -6.90 -6.75
C ILE A 264 23.01 -7.93 -7.07
N PRO A 265 22.37 -8.56 -6.07
CA PRO A 265 21.24 -9.47 -6.27
C PRO A 265 20.07 -8.84 -7.05
N LYS A 266 19.41 -9.63 -7.93
CA LYS A 266 18.40 -9.13 -8.89
C LYS A 266 17.24 -8.31 -8.32
N HIS A 267 16.88 -8.52 -7.05
CA HIS A 267 15.81 -7.79 -6.38
C HIS A 267 16.29 -6.46 -5.73
N LEU A 268 17.60 -6.26 -5.55
CA LEU A 268 18.19 -5.05 -4.95
C LEU A 268 18.75 -4.08 -5.99
N GLN A 269 18.94 -4.52 -7.24
CA GLN A 269 19.54 -3.73 -8.32
C GLN A 269 18.80 -2.40 -8.57
N ASP A 270 17.47 -2.41 -8.46
CA ASP A 270 16.63 -1.25 -8.74
C ASP A 270 16.83 -0.13 -7.68
N MET A 271 17.26 -0.46 -6.45
CA MET A 271 17.65 0.52 -5.42
C MET A 271 18.82 1.42 -5.90
N VAL A 272 19.78 0.84 -6.62
CA VAL A 272 20.97 1.56 -7.12
C VAL A 272 20.63 2.31 -8.42
N VAL A 273 19.71 1.81 -9.24
CA VAL A 273 19.16 2.55 -10.39
C VAL A 273 18.40 3.80 -9.91
N ASN A 274 17.63 3.70 -8.83
CA ASN A 274 16.97 4.85 -8.19
C ASN A 274 17.99 5.89 -7.69
N CYS A 275 19.03 5.44 -6.97
CA CYS A 275 20.13 6.29 -6.53
C CYS A 275 20.81 7.02 -7.69
N LEU A 276 21.23 6.28 -8.73
CA LEU A 276 21.87 6.85 -9.91
C LEU A 276 20.97 7.89 -10.60
N THR A 277 19.68 7.60 -10.75
CA THR A 277 18.70 8.54 -11.33
C THR A 277 18.63 9.84 -10.54
N ALA A 278 18.62 9.78 -9.20
CA ALA A 278 18.63 10.97 -8.35
C ALA A 278 19.96 11.74 -8.43
N VAL A 279 21.10 11.05 -8.50
CA VAL A 279 22.43 11.66 -8.65
C VAL A 279 22.56 12.37 -9.99
N PHE A 280 22.18 11.73 -11.10
CA PHE A 280 22.18 12.39 -12.41
C PHE A 280 21.16 13.53 -12.50
N ASN A 281 20.04 13.46 -11.77
CA ASN A 281 19.09 14.57 -11.68
C ASN A 281 19.67 15.82 -10.96
N ILE A 282 20.60 15.69 -10.01
CA ILE A 282 21.25 16.86 -9.37
C ILE A 282 22.49 17.38 -10.09
N MET A 283 23.10 16.61 -11.01
CA MET A 283 24.21 17.09 -11.84
C MET A 283 23.75 18.15 -12.85
N LYS A 284 24.60 19.15 -13.14
CA LYS A 284 24.31 20.16 -14.18
C LYS A 284 24.62 19.63 -15.58
N GLU A 285 25.80 19.04 -15.74
CA GLU A 285 26.29 18.42 -16.96
C GLU A 285 26.93 17.07 -16.59
N ILE A 286 27.00 16.14 -17.54
CA ILE A 286 27.60 14.82 -17.39
C ILE A 286 28.87 14.75 -18.25
N SER A 287 29.99 14.33 -17.66
CA SER A 287 31.24 14.18 -18.40
C SER A 287 31.15 13.05 -19.44
N LEU A 288 31.84 13.24 -20.57
CA LEU A 288 31.89 12.24 -21.63
C LEU A 288 32.34 10.86 -21.10
N GLY A 289 33.38 10.84 -20.25
CA GLY A 289 33.89 9.61 -19.63
C GLY A 289 32.82 8.85 -18.83
N LEU A 290 32.09 9.53 -17.94
CA LEU A 290 31.01 8.89 -17.17
C LEU A 290 29.91 8.34 -18.10
N SER A 291 29.49 9.10 -19.11
CA SER A 291 28.45 8.65 -20.04
C SER A 291 28.82 7.37 -20.81
N LEU A 292 30.09 7.25 -21.23
CA LEU A 292 30.62 6.10 -21.97
C LEU A 292 30.80 4.84 -21.09
N VAL A 293 30.93 4.99 -19.76
CA VAL A 293 31.01 3.87 -18.79
C VAL A 293 29.61 3.40 -18.37
N VAL A 294 28.70 4.36 -18.11
CA VAL A 294 27.37 4.10 -17.54
C VAL A 294 26.40 3.54 -18.58
N ILE A 295 26.28 4.17 -19.76
CA ILE A 295 25.29 3.76 -20.77
C ILE A 295 25.46 2.29 -21.20
N PRO A 296 26.65 1.78 -21.57
CA PRO A 296 26.81 0.38 -21.97
C PRO A 296 26.56 -0.63 -20.85
N THR A 297 26.60 -0.20 -19.59
CA THR A 297 26.26 -1.04 -18.43
C THR A 297 24.75 -1.09 -18.22
N LEU A 298 24.06 0.04 -18.36
CA LEU A 298 22.59 0.13 -18.33
C LEU A 298 21.93 -0.60 -19.51
N LEU A 299 22.52 -0.59 -20.71
CA LEU A 299 21.99 -1.30 -21.87
C LEU A 299 21.97 -2.83 -21.71
N LYS A 300 22.88 -3.38 -20.91
CA LYS A 300 22.90 -4.81 -20.51
C LYS A 300 21.80 -5.16 -19.51
N TYR A 301 21.23 -4.15 -18.84
CA TYR A 301 20.16 -4.31 -17.84
C TYR A 301 18.75 -4.35 -18.44
N LEU A 302 18.58 -3.87 -19.68
CA LEU A 302 17.30 -3.90 -20.38
C LEU A 302 16.89 -5.33 -20.75
N THR A 303 15.73 -5.77 -20.26
CA THR A 303 15.15 -7.09 -20.51
C THR A 303 14.13 -7.03 -21.66
N HIS A 304 14.27 -7.90 -22.65
CA HIS A 304 13.41 -7.97 -23.84
C HIS A 304 12.38 -9.12 -23.79
N GLU A 305 12.03 -9.59 -22.59
CA GLU A 305 11.16 -10.76 -22.41
C GLU A 305 9.71 -10.43 -22.83
N SER A 306 9.23 -11.11 -23.88
CA SER A 306 7.90 -10.90 -24.50
C SER A 306 6.70 -11.36 -23.66
N LYS A 307 6.92 -11.59 -22.37
CA LYS A 307 5.92 -11.87 -21.33
C LYS A 307 6.33 -11.09 -20.08
N SER A 308 6.09 -9.77 -20.10
CA SER A 308 6.58 -8.86 -19.07
C SER A 308 6.03 -9.18 -17.69
N THR A 309 6.90 -9.65 -16.79
CA THR A 309 6.64 -9.58 -15.36
C THR A 309 6.60 -8.10 -14.92
N PRO A 310 5.79 -7.70 -13.93
CA PRO A 310 5.74 -6.31 -13.47
C PRO A 310 7.11 -5.77 -13.03
N GLN A 311 7.92 -6.62 -12.38
CA GLN A 311 9.28 -6.30 -11.96
C GLN A 311 10.21 -6.01 -13.16
N GLY A 312 10.17 -6.83 -14.23
CA GLY A 312 10.95 -6.60 -15.45
C GLY A 312 10.53 -5.32 -16.18
N LEU A 313 9.24 -4.99 -16.17
CA LEU A 313 8.73 -3.74 -16.72
C LEU A 313 9.20 -2.51 -15.91
N ASN A 314 9.08 -2.54 -14.58
CA ASN A 314 9.51 -1.45 -13.70
C ASN A 314 11.03 -1.18 -13.82
N ARG A 315 11.84 -2.24 -13.96
CA ARG A 315 13.27 -2.11 -14.28
C ARG A 315 13.51 -1.42 -15.62
N ASN A 316 12.85 -1.86 -16.69
CA ASN A 316 12.98 -1.23 -18.01
C ASN A 316 12.59 0.26 -17.95
N ILE A 317 11.49 0.62 -17.28
CA ILE A 317 11.07 2.03 -17.08
C ILE A 317 12.16 2.82 -16.36
N SER A 318 12.69 2.30 -15.26
CA SER A 318 13.70 2.98 -14.45
C SER A 318 15.02 3.17 -15.22
N VAL A 319 15.46 2.15 -15.98
CA VAL A 319 16.67 2.22 -16.80
C VAL A 319 16.50 3.16 -18.00
N VAL A 320 15.36 3.14 -18.71
CA VAL A 320 15.13 4.08 -19.84
C VAL A 320 14.95 5.52 -19.33
N ARG A 321 14.32 5.73 -18.16
CA ARG A 321 14.28 7.05 -17.50
C ARG A 321 15.68 7.57 -17.17
N LEU A 322 16.55 6.72 -16.63
CA LEU A 322 17.94 7.06 -16.34
C LEU A 322 18.73 7.39 -17.63
N LEU A 323 18.56 6.59 -18.70
CA LEU A 323 19.18 6.87 -20.00
C LEU A 323 18.71 8.22 -20.58
N TYR A 324 17.43 8.55 -20.48
CA TYR A 324 16.87 9.85 -20.89
C TYR A 324 17.45 11.02 -20.09
N VAL A 325 17.56 10.90 -18.76
CA VAL A 325 18.22 11.92 -17.92
C VAL A 325 19.70 12.10 -18.33
N ILE A 326 20.37 11.03 -18.77
CA ILE A 326 21.74 11.11 -19.28
C ILE A 326 21.81 11.82 -20.64
N THR A 327 20.91 11.55 -21.60
CA THR A 327 20.89 12.26 -22.89
C THR A 327 20.49 13.73 -22.79
N GLN A 328 19.76 14.13 -21.76
CA GLN A 328 19.50 15.56 -21.50
C GLN A 328 20.71 16.35 -21.01
N LYS A 329 21.70 15.67 -20.41
CA LYS A 329 22.79 16.31 -19.65
C LYS A 329 24.19 15.98 -20.17
N ALA A 330 24.30 15.07 -21.14
CA ALA A 330 25.52 14.82 -21.88
C ALA A 330 25.68 15.82 -23.05
N PRO A 331 26.92 16.12 -23.50
CA PRO A 331 27.17 17.07 -24.59
C PRO A 331 26.95 16.42 -25.98
N ASN A 332 25.71 15.97 -26.26
CA ASN A 332 25.34 15.04 -27.34
C ASN A 332 26.11 15.22 -28.67
N HIS A 333 26.21 16.44 -29.21
CA HIS A 333 26.78 16.67 -30.55
C HIS A 333 28.10 17.45 -30.61
N LYS A 334 28.63 17.96 -29.50
CA LYS A 334 29.78 18.89 -29.57
C LYS A 334 31.14 18.25 -29.27
N HIS A 335 31.21 17.21 -28.44
CA HIS A 335 32.51 16.78 -27.87
C HIS A 335 32.81 15.27 -27.75
N GLY A 336 32.02 14.31 -28.24
CA GLY A 336 32.59 12.97 -28.54
C GLY A 336 31.79 11.66 -28.41
N TRP A 337 30.45 11.61 -28.56
CA TRP A 337 29.78 10.32 -28.82
C TRP A 337 29.99 9.87 -30.27
N THR A 338 30.26 8.57 -30.47
CA THR A 338 30.51 7.98 -31.79
C THR A 338 29.25 7.37 -32.39
N LEU A 339 29.12 7.36 -33.72
CA LEU A 339 27.95 6.79 -34.40
C LEU A 339 27.65 5.33 -33.98
N PRO A 340 28.62 4.39 -33.86
CA PRO A 340 28.33 3.02 -33.42
C PRO A 340 27.80 2.91 -31.98
N PHE A 341 28.17 3.85 -31.10
CA PHE A 341 27.69 3.90 -29.72
C PHE A 341 26.21 4.31 -29.65
N VAL A 342 25.83 5.33 -30.43
CA VAL A 342 24.44 5.79 -30.55
C VAL A 342 23.59 4.75 -31.28
N GLU A 343 24.14 4.11 -32.32
CA GLU A 343 23.48 3.03 -33.05
C GLU A 343 23.13 1.84 -32.14
N GLU A 344 24.03 1.39 -31.26
CA GLU A 344 23.76 0.33 -30.29
C GLU A 344 22.72 0.76 -29.24
N LEU A 345 22.83 1.97 -28.69
CA LEU A 345 21.84 2.56 -27.77
C LEU A 345 20.44 2.54 -28.39
N CYS A 346 20.28 3.06 -29.61
CA CYS A 346 18.98 3.09 -30.30
C CYS A 346 18.47 1.68 -30.64
N LYS A 347 19.33 0.77 -31.15
CA LYS A 347 18.95 -0.63 -31.43
C LYS A 347 18.43 -1.36 -30.18
N ARG A 348 19.00 -1.08 -29.01
CA ARG A 348 18.65 -1.74 -27.74
C ARG A 348 17.36 -1.22 -27.12
N ILE A 349 16.95 0.03 -27.36
CA ILE A 349 15.70 0.60 -26.81
C ILE A 349 14.50 0.49 -27.76
N ILE A 350 14.71 0.49 -29.08
CA ILE A 350 13.62 0.75 -30.04
C ILE A 350 12.50 -0.31 -30.05
N SER A 351 12.71 -1.53 -29.53
CA SER A 351 11.61 -2.48 -29.34
C SER A 351 10.53 -2.00 -28.37
N PHE A 352 10.80 -1.03 -27.50
CA PHE A 352 9.79 -0.46 -26.61
C PHE A 352 8.82 0.51 -27.30
N THR A 353 9.01 0.81 -28.59
CA THR A 353 8.00 1.48 -29.44
C THR A 353 7.04 0.50 -30.13
N ASP A 354 7.28 -0.81 -30.04
CA ASP A 354 6.44 -1.83 -30.70
C ASP A 354 5.01 -1.84 -30.12
N GLN A 355 4.00 -2.14 -30.94
CA GLN A 355 2.57 -1.97 -30.60
C GLN A 355 2.11 -2.65 -29.30
N ALA A 356 2.78 -3.72 -28.87
CA ALA A 356 2.51 -4.36 -27.57
C ALA A 356 2.69 -3.41 -26.37
N TYR A 357 3.68 -2.52 -26.43
CA TYR A 357 3.96 -1.51 -25.40
C TYR A 357 3.09 -0.25 -25.55
N LEU A 358 2.61 0.04 -26.78
CA LEU A 358 1.69 1.16 -27.04
C LEU A 358 0.26 0.83 -26.61
N ALA A 359 -0.17 -0.42 -26.75
CA ALA A 359 -1.53 -0.85 -26.40
C ALA A 359 -1.76 -0.85 -24.88
N ASN A 360 -0.88 -1.51 -24.11
CA ASN A 360 -1.03 -1.67 -22.66
C ASN A 360 -0.87 -0.33 -21.90
N PRO A 361 -1.82 0.08 -21.04
CA PRO A 361 -1.70 1.28 -20.22
C PRO A 361 -0.51 1.25 -19.23
N GLN A 362 -0.11 0.09 -18.73
CA GLN A 362 0.98 -0.03 -17.75
C GLN A 362 2.37 0.21 -18.37
N THR A 363 2.48 0.09 -19.69
CA THR A 363 3.73 0.30 -20.45
C THR A 363 3.83 1.67 -21.11
N SER A 364 2.82 2.54 -20.95
CA SER A 364 2.75 3.85 -21.63
C SER A 364 3.98 4.72 -21.35
N SER A 365 4.34 4.91 -20.07
CA SER A 365 5.49 5.75 -19.70
C SER A 365 6.83 5.18 -20.20
N LEU A 366 6.96 3.86 -20.42
CA LEU A 366 8.14 3.27 -21.05
C LEU A 366 8.27 3.72 -22.52
N ALA A 367 7.16 3.68 -23.26
CA ALA A 367 7.11 4.13 -24.64
C ALA A 367 7.31 5.66 -24.75
N VAL A 368 6.68 6.44 -23.87
CA VAL A 368 6.87 7.92 -23.78
C VAL A 368 8.35 8.28 -23.60
N LEU A 369 9.02 7.68 -22.61
CA LEU A 369 10.45 7.90 -22.36
C LEU A 369 11.32 7.42 -23.53
N THR A 370 10.94 6.32 -24.20
CA THR A 370 11.67 5.81 -25.38
C THR A 370 11.57 6.78 -26.56
N PHE A 371 10.40 7.37 -26.83
CA PHE A 371 10.25 8.40 -27.86
C PHE A 371 10.96 9.70 -27.49
N GLY A 372 10.97 10.11 -26.22
CA GLY A 372 11.77 11.25 -25.74
C GLY A 372 13.28 11.06 -25.95
N LEU A 373 13.78 9.88 -25.58
CA LEU A 373 15.17 9.48 -25.80
C LEU A 373 15.55 9.40 -27.30
N LEU A 374 14.63 8.95 -28.16
CA LEU A 374 14.81 9.00 -29.62
C LEU A 374 14.76 10.43 -30.18
N ALA A 375 14.04 11.36 -29.55
CA ALA A 375 14.02 12.77 -29.95
C ALA A 375 15.34 13.49 -29.63
N ASP A 376 15.93 13.24 -28.46
CA ASP A 376 17.26 13.80 -28.08
C ASP A 376 18.38 13.35 -29.03
N LEU A 377 18.28 12.11 -29.52
CA LEU A 377 19.28 11.47 -30.37
C LEU A 377 19.01 11.67 -31.87
N TYR A 378 17.89 12.30 -32.26
CA TYR A 378 17.46 12.40 -33.65
C TYR A 378 18.44 13.15 -34.55
N THR A 379 19.27 14.02 -33.97
CA THR A 379 20.35 14.77 -34.66
C THR A 379 21.61 13.94 -34.96
N PHE A 380 21.63 12.63 -34.69
CA PHE A 380 22.65 11.70 -35.21
C PHE A 380 22.16 11.02 -36.49
N ASP A 381 22.95 11.04 -37.56
CA ASP A 381 22.56 10.54 -38.90
C ASP A 381 22.06 9.08 -38.93
N CYS A 382 22.53 8.24 -38.01
CA CYS A 382 22.08 6.85 -37.89
C CYS A 382 20.64 6.71 -37.35
N VAL A 383 20.15 7.67 -36.55
CA VAL A 383 18.91 7.53 -35.78
C VAL A 383 17.64 7.62 -36.65
N PRO A 384 17.50 8.56 -37.61
CA PRO A 384 16.39 8.56 -38.56
C PRO A 384 16.28 7.25 -39.37
N ALA A 385 17.42 6.67 -39.77
CA ALA A 385 17.47 5.40 -40.48
C ALA A 385 17.01 4.22 -39.59
N ILE A 386 17.44 4.18 -38.33
CA ILE A 386 17.00 3.16 -37.36
C ILE A 386 15.49 3.26 -37.10
N ILE A 387 14.94 4.46 -36.92
CA ILE A 387 13.50 4.68 -36.70
C ILE A 387 12.69 4.25 -37.93
N THR A 388 13.12 4.67 -39.13
CA THR A 388 12.48 4.27 -40.39
C THR A 388 12.54 2.75 -40.63
N SER A 389 13.63 2.08 -40.21
CA SER A 389 13.76 0.62 -40.33
C SER A 389 12.71 -0.18 -39.53
N ARG A 390 12.09 0.44 -38.53
CA ARG A 390 10.97 -0.13 -37.76
C ARG A 390 9.59 0.25 -38.29
N GLY A 391 9.50 0.97 -39.41
CA GLY A 391 8.25 1.42 -40.00
C GLY A 391 7.56 2.58 -39.25
N ILE A 392 8.30 3.28 -38.38
CA ILE A 392 7.78 4.39 -37.57
C ILE A 392 7.82 5.67 -38.40
N THR A 393 6.64 6.21 -38.73
CA THR A 393 6.47 7.38 -39.62
C THR A 393 5.90 8.63 -38.92
N SER A 394 5.54 8.50 -37.64
CA SER A 394 4.99 9.56 -36.79
C SER A 394 5.11 9.14 -35.32
N VAL A 395 5.02 10.10 -34.39
CA VAL A 395 4.86 9.79 -32.97
C VAL A 395 3.38 9.47 -32.73
N PRO A 396 3.03 8.33 -32.09
CA PRO A 396 1.63 7.96 -31.89
C PRO A 396 0.87 9.00 -31.05
N GLU A 397 -0.35 9.36 -31.44
CA GLU A 397 -1.17 10.38 -30.77
C GLU A 397 -1.33 10.13 -29.26
N LYS A 398 -1.48 8.86 -28.86
CA LYS A 398 -1.54 8.44 -27.45
C LYS A 398 -0.30 8.84 -26.65
N ILE A 399 0.88 8.86 -27.27
CA ILE A 399 2.15 9.27 -26.64
C ILE A 399 2.19 10.80 -26.47
N LEU A 400 1.74 11.55 -27.48
CA LEU A 400 1.62 13.00 -27.40
C LEU A 400 0.65 13.42 -26.29
N VAL A 401 -0.55 12.82 -26.25
CA VAL A 401 -1.56 13.07 -25.21
C VAL A 401 -1.07 12.65 -23.82
N THR A 402 -0.32 11.55 -23.69
CA THR A 402 0.25 11.15 -22.39
C THR A 402 1.28 12.18 -21.90
N ALA A 403 2.17 12.67 -22.77
CA ALA A 403 3.12 13.73 -22.41
C ALA A 403 2.42 15.06 -22.05
N GLU A 404 1.31 15.40 -22.71
CA GLU A 404 0.49 16.56 -22.35
C GLU A 404 -0.24 16.40 -21.00
N MET A 405 -0.54 15.17 -20.58
CA MET A 405 -1.10 14.86 -19.26
C MET A 405 -0.03 14.79 -18.15
N GLU A 406 1.22 14.43 -18.47
CA GLU A 406 2.34 14.35 -17.51
C GLU A 406 3.01 15.72 -17.23
N MET A 407 2.55 16.81 -17.86
CA MET A 407 3.02 18.21 -17.68
C MET A 407 4.49 18.51 -18.02
N ASP A 408 5.19 17.62 -18.72
CA ASP A 408 6.56 17.88 -19.20
C ASP A 408 6.54 18.65 -20.53
N GLU A 409 6.56 19.98 -20.44
CA GLU A 409 6.52 20.88 -21.61
C GLU A 409 7.76 20.74 -22.53
N ASP A 410 8.91 20.33 -22.02
CA ASP A 410 10.14 20.16 -22.81
C ASP A 410 10.13 18.83 -23.59
N LEU A 411 9.74 17.73 -22.94
CA LEU A 411 9.46 16.45 -23.59
C LEU A 411 8.35 16.59 -24.65
N LYS A 412 7.25 17.26 -24.32
CA LYS A 412 6.13 17.57 -25.24
C LYS A 412 6.59 18.30 -26.50
N GLU A 413 7.44 19.31 -26.37
CA GLU A 413 8.00 20.07 -27.49
C GLU A 413 9.00 19.23 -28.31
N LYS A 414 9.82 18.40 -27.66
CA LYS A 414 10.73 17.44 -28.33
C LYS A 414 9.96 16.37 -29.12
N LEU A 415 8.90 15.82 -28.55
CA LEU A 415 8.02 14.85 -29.21
C LEU A 415 7.30 15.47 -30.42
N ARG A 416 6.84 16.73 -30.33
CA ARG A 416 6.30 17.45 -31.50
C ARG A 416 7.34 17.71 -32.58
N LYS A 417 8.57 18.09 -32.23
CA LYS A 417 9.68 18.24 -33.19
C LYS A 417 10.02 16.91 -33.88
N LEU A 418 10.07 15.81 -33.12
CA LEU A 418 10.28 14.46 -33.67
C LEU A 418 9.14 14.07 -34.64
N ASP A 419 7.89 14.27 -34.25
CA ASP A 419 6.73 13.95 -35.08
C ASP A 419 6.72 14.73 -36.41
N VAL A 420 6.97 16.03 -36.37
CA VAL A 420 7.11 16.86 -37.58
C VAL A 420 8.25 16.37 -38.48
N SER A 421 9.38 15.97 -37.89
CA SER A 421 10.54 15.50 -38.65
C SER A 421 10.29 14.13 -39.31
N LEU A 422 9.59 13.22 -38.61
CA LEU A 422 9.20 11.91 -39.15
C LEU A 422 8.13 12.01 -40.24
N ARG A 423 7.18 12.95 -40.12
CA ARG A 423 6.14 13.22 -41.13
C ARG A 423 6.65 14.03 -42.33
N SER A 424 7.86 14.58 -42.28
CA SER A 424 8.45 15.38 -43.37
C SER A 424 9.98 15.24 -43.40
N PRO A 425 10.51 14.04 -43.76
CA PRO A 425 11.93 13.80 -43.84
C PRO A 425 12.56 14.62 -44.98
N VAL A 426 13.33 15.65 -44.61
CA VAL A 426 14.11 16.47 -45.54
C VAL A 426 15.32 15.65 -46.02
N PRO A 427 15.60 15.58 -47.33
CA PRO A 427 16.76 14.82 -47.83
C PRO A 427 18.09 15.47 -47.40
N PRO A 428 19.15 14.68 -47.10
CA PRO A 428 20.41 15.20 -46.62
C PRO A 428 21.17 15.96 -47.70
N THR A 429 21.57 17.18 -47.39
CA THR A 429 22.60 17.98 -48.09
C THR A 429 23.41 18.73 -47.03
N ASP A 430 24.66 19.08 -47.36
CA ASP A 430 25.71 19.34 -46.36
C ASP A 430 25.43 20.43 -45.32
N THR A 431 25.98 20.22 -44.12
CA THR A 431 25.99 21.21 -43.05
C THR A 431 26.96 22.35 -43.36
N THR A 432 26.54 23.60 -43.13
CA THR A 432 27.14 24.60 -42.20
C THR A 432 26.29 25.90 -42.29
N GLU A 433 26.38 26.79 -41.29
CA GLU A 433 25.77 28.16 -41.26
C GLU A 433 24.23 28.31 -41.31
N GLN A 434 23.49 27.94 -40.24
CA GLN A 434 22.22 28.67 -39.92
C GLN A 434 21.62 28.57 -38.49
N LEU A 435 22.43 28.52 -37.42
CA LEU A 435 21.92 28.63 -36.03
C LEU A 435 22.63 29.70 -35.17
N GLN A 436 22.94 30.85 -35.78
CA GLN A 436 23.19 32.10 -35.04
C GLN A 436 22.45 33.26 -35.72
N GLY A 437 21.79 34.13 -34.93
CA GLY A 437 21.34 35.44 -35.42
C GLY A 437 19.87 35.61 -35.82
N MET A 438 18.89 35.03 -35.11
CA MET A 438 17.48 35.49 -35.19
C MET A 438 16.90 35.90 -33.84
N ASN A 439 17.57 36.84 -33.18
CA ASN A 439 17.02 37.57 -32.04
C ASN A 439 17.11 39.08 -32.28
N LEU A 440 16.23 39.63 -33.14
CA LEU A 440 15.91 41.06 -33.27
C LEU A 440 14.66 41.25 -34.16
N SER A 441 13.81 42.21 -33.82
CA SER A 441 12.42 42.24 -34.33
C SER A 441 12.10 43.37 -35.33
N LYS A 442 11.12 43.10 -36.20
CA LYS A 442 10.19 44.04 -36.87
C LYS A 442 10.70 44.96 -38.02
N LYS A 443 10.06 44.73 -39.18
CA LYS A 443 9.56 45.70 -40.19
C LYS A 443 10.49 46.24 -41.32
N LYS A 444 10.21 45.68 -42.51
CA LYS A 444 9.95 46.37 -43.81
C LYS A 444 11.07 47.15 -44.51
N LYS A 445 11.37 46.73 -45.75
CA LYS A 445 10.88 47.41 -46.98
C LYS A 445 11.03 46.55 -48.26
N LYS A 446 9.94 46.40 -49.02
CA LYS A 446 9.96 45.92 -50.43
C LYS A 446 10.40 47.04 -51.38
N LYS A 447 11.14 46.69 -52.44
CA LYS A 447 11.02 47.12 -53.88
C LYS A 447 12.36 46.85 -54.59
N LYS A 448 12.47 46.60 -55.91
CA LYS A 448 11.51 46.73 -57.03
C LYS A 448 11.95 45.82 -58.21
N LYS A 449 11.00 45.19 -58.93
CA LYS A 449 11.13 44.92 -60.39
C LYS A 449 10.02 45.72 -61.09
N LYS A 450 10.23 46.19 -62.33
CA LYS A 450 9.57 47.40 -62.86
C LYS A 450 9.12 47.28 -64.34
N LYS A 451 7.81 47.31 -64.59
CA LYS A 451 7.07 47.67 -65.84
C LYS A 451 5.57 47.75 -65.45
N LYS A 452 4.70 48.61 -66.01
CA LYS A 452 4.82 49.63 -67.08
C LYS A 452 3.95 50.88 -66.75
N LYS A 453 3.88 51.89 -67.65
CA LYS A 453 3.14 53.19 -67.56
C LYS A 453 1.60 53.01 -67.40
N LYS A 454 0.71 53.99 -67.17
CA LYS A 454 0.63 55.50 -67.20
C LYS A 454 -0.62 55.90 -66.32
N THR A 455 -1.05 57.12 -65.92
CA THR A 455 -0.68 58.56 -65.92
C THR A 455 -1.44 59.25 -64.74
N ILE A 456 -1.19 60.55 -64.44
CA ILE A 456 -2.11 61.52 -63.80
C ILE A 456 -2.37 61.26 -62.27
N GLN A 457 -2.32 62.19 -61.28
CA GLN A 457 -2.49 63.66 -61.14
C GLN A 457 -3.97 64.07 -60.86
N GLU A 458 -4.38 65.13 -60.15
CA GLU A 458 -3.81 66.16 -59.23
C GLU A 458 -5.02 66.68 -58.36
N GLU A 459 -4.99 67.45 -57.27
CA GLU A 459 -3.90 68.05 -56.46
C GLU A 459 -4.23 68.20 -54.94
N LEU A 460 -5.19 69.05 -54.51
CA LEU A 460 -5.24 69.67 -53.16
C LEU A 460 -6.65 70.03 -52.58
N SER A 461 -6.71 70.21 -51.23
CA SER A 461 -7.68 71.03 -50.42
C SER A 461 -9.15 70.54 -50.28
N VAL A 462 -10.03 71.00 -49.36
CA VAL A 462 -10.11 72.15 -48.41
C VAL A 462 -10.62 71.69 -47.00
N GLU A 463 -10.74 72.61 -46.01
CA GLU A 463 -11.14 72.40 -44.60
C GLU A 463 -12.66 72.28 -44.28
N LYS A 464 -12.93 71.84 -43.02
CA LYS A 464 -13.93 72.35 -42.02
C LYS A 464 -15.44 72.00 -42.04
N SER A 465 -15.94 71.88 -40.79
CA SER A 465 -17.29 72.14 -40.23
C SER A 465 -18.47 71.16 -40.40
N THR A 466 -19.20 71.02 -39.28
CA THR A 466 -20.53 70.43 -39.00
C THR A 466 -21.64 71.52 -39.14
N PRO A 467 -22.97 71.34 -38.83
CA PRO A 467 -23.63 70.23 -38.10
C PRO A 467 -25.10 69.82 -38.48
N ASP A 468 -25.59 68.80 -37.76
CA ASP A 468 -26.95 68.62 -37.15
C ASP A 468 -28.20 68.05 -37.88
N MET A 469 -29.12 67.54 -37.02
CA MET A 469 -30.59 67.30 -37.10
C MET A 469 -31.23 65.97 -37.57
N THR A 470 -31.87 65.29 -36.58
CA THR A 470 -33.15 64.51 -36.63
C THR A 470 -33.23 63.19 -37.45
N GLU A 471 -34.12 62.21 -37.22
CA GLU A 471 -35.42 62.10 -36.47
C GLU A 471 -35.53 60.83 -35.55
N LYS A 472 -36.72 60.59 -34.96
CA LYS A 472 -37.12 59.46 -34.06
C LYS A 472 -38.62 59.14 -34.31
N PRO A 473 -39.10 57.87 -34.21
CA PRO A 473 -39.87 57.38 -33.04
C PRO A 473 -39.49 55.93 -32.63
N ASP A 474 -39.62 55.40 -31.40
CA ASP A 474 -40.65 55.41 -30.34
C ASP A 474 -41.77 54.35 -30.45
N LEU A 475 -41.83 53.45 -29.45
CA LEU A 475 -43.04 52.90 -28.80
C LEU A 475 -42.66 52.17 -27.48
N ASP A 476 -43.62 51.98 -26.56
CA ASP A 476 -43.36 51.96 -25.10
C ASP A 476 -44.31 51.03 -24.26
N ALA A 477 -43.85 50.61 -23.06
CA ALA A 477 -44.58 50.05 -21.90
C ALA A 477 -45.50 48.78 -22.08
N SER A 478 -46.14 48.12 -21.08
CA SER A 478 -46.24 48.28 -19.60
C SER A 478 -46.64 46.98 -18.84
N SER A 479 -46.41 46.95 -17.50
CA SER A 479 -47.20 46.34 -16.39
C SER A 479 -47.81 44.89 -16.40
N ILE A 480 -47.23 43.99 -15.56
CA ILE A 480 -47.78 43.45 -14.25
C ILE A 480 -49.32 43.56 -14.05
N PRO A 481 -50.11 42.49 -13.70
CA PRO A 481 -50.09 41.86 -12.36
C PRO A 481 -50.58 40.37 -12.15
N VAL A 482 -50.23 39.75 -11.00
CA VAL A 482 -51.05 38.85 -10.10
C VAL A 482 -51.57 37.47 -10.66
N GLU A 483 -51.67 36.32 -9.96
CA GLU A 483 -51.54 35.87 -8.54
C GLU A 483 -50.98 34.41 -8.43
N GLU A 484 -50.68 33.95 -7.19
CA GLU A 484 -50.63 32.55 -6.62
C GLU A 484 -50.38 31.26 -7.47
N SER A 485 -49.75 30.17 -6.99
CA SER A 485 -49.17 29.78 -5.68
C SER A 485 -48.27 28.51 -5.85
N GLY A 486 -47.45 28.10 -4.85
CA GLY A 486 -46.88 26.72 -4.80
C GLY A 486 -45.47 26.45 -4.23
N VAL A 487 -45.32 26.47 -2.90
CA VAL A 487 -44.47 25.56 -2.05
C VAL A 487 -42.98 25.25 -2.42
N HIS A 488 -42.08 25.84 -1.62
CA HIS A 488 -40.75 25.37 -1.10
C HIS A 488 -39.74 24.55 -1.93
N GLY A 489 -38.46 24.95 -1.85
CA GLY A 489 -37.31 24.15 -2.30
C GLY A 489 -35.92 24.81 -2.15
N GLU A 490 -35.62 25.53 -1.07
CA GLU A 490 -34.33 26.24 -0.92
C GLU A 490 -33.16 25.30 -0.57
N HIS A 491 -32.24 25.05 -1.52
CA HIS A 491 -30.88 24.60 -1.24
C HIS A 491 -29.89 25.08 -2.32
N SER A 492 -28.65 25.35 -1.88
CA SER A 492 -27.46 25.66 -2.71
C SER A 492 -27.49 26.96 -3.53
N SER A 493 -26.86 28.01 -3.02
CA SER A 493 -26.37 29.16 -3.80
C SER A 493 -25.29 29.93 -3.04
N VAL A 494 -24.02 29.58 -3.26
CA VAL A 494 -22.87 30.42 -2.86
C VAL A 494 -22.11 30.81 -4.12
N LYS A 495 -22.08 32.11 -4.41
CA LYS A 495 -21.25 32.71 -5.47
C LYS A 495 -19.98 33.29 -4.84
N PRO A 496 -18.81 33.20 -5.50
CA PRO A 496 -17.61 33.88 -5.02
C PRO A 496 -17.78 35.40 -5.14
N PHE A 497 -17.37 36.12 -4.09
CA PHE A 497 -17.31 37.58 -4.05
C PHE A 497 -15.88 38.04 -3.71
N PRO A 498 -15.48 39.27 -4.10
CA PRO A 498 -14.08 39.65 -4.19
C PRO A 498 -13.40 39.93 -2.85
N SER A 499 -12.08 39.77 -2.82
CA SER A 499 -11.22 40.06 -1.69
C SER A 499 -11.35 41.52 -1.22
N THR A 500 -11.67 41.70 0.06
CA THR A 500 -11.48 42.96 0.79
C THR A 500 -10.51 42.71 1.94
N THR A 501 -9.47 43.54 2.02
CA THR A 501 -8.58 43.64 3.17
C THR A 501 -9.22 44.60 4.17
N ASP A 502 -9.53 44.11 5.38
CA ASP A 502 -10.16 44.94 6.43
C ASP A 502 -9.74 44.47 7.84
N GLU A 503 -10.00 45.31 8.84
CA GLU A 503 -9.20 45.41 10.07
C GLU A 503 -9.47 44.37 11.18
N LEU A 504 -8.56 44.37 12.17
CA LEU A 504 -8.52 43.54 13.36
C LEU A 504 -9.84 43.55 14.17
N LYS A 505 -10.66 42.53 13.95
CA LYS A 505 -11.75 42.13 14.86
C LYS A 505 -11.32 40.85 15.61
N PRO A 506 -11.73 40.66 16.88
CA PRO A 506 -11.53 39.38 17.56
C PRO A 506 -12.16 38.26 16.75
N ARG A 507 -11.44 37.15 16.56
CA ARG A 507 -11.90 36.06 15.68
C ARG A 507 -13.22 35.50 16.21
N LYS A 508 -14.21 35.40 15.32
CA LYS A 508 -15.44 34.66 15.61
C LYS A 508 -15.06 33.20 15.85
N TRP A 509 -15.62 32.58 16.89
CA TRP A 509 -15.42 31.17 17.20
C TRP A 509 -16.72 30.57 17.72
N HIS A 510 -17.17 29.49 17.09
CA HIS A 510 -18.28 28.67 17.55
C HIS A 510 -17.73 27.57 18.46
N LYS A 511 -17.81 27.76 19.78
CA LYS A 511 -17.35 26.78 20.78
C LYS A 511 -18.20 25.51 20.72
N VAL A 512 -17.74 24.49 20.00
CA VAL A 512 -18.47 23.22 19.77
C VAL A 512 -17.75 22.07 20.47
N SER A 513 -16.46 21.87 20.19
CA SER A 513 -15.63 20.84 20.81
C SER A 513 -15.58 20.95 22.34
N GLU A 514 -15.39 19.82 23.00
CA GLU A 514 -15.22 19.71 24.45
C GLU A 514 -13.75 19.39 24.78
N ARG A 515 -13.14 18.40 24.10
CA ARG A 515 -11.73 18.01 24.25
C ARG A 515 -10.78 19.14 23.87
N TRP A 516 -11.00 19.77 22.71
CA TRP A 516 -10.06 20.72 22.11
C TRP A 516 -10.33 22.18 22.52
N ARG A 517 -11.31 22.40 23.41
CA ARG A 517 -11.76 23.75 23.80
C ARG A 517 -10.65 24.65 24.36
N PRO A 518 -9.72 24.20 25.21
CA PRO A 518 -8.63 25.05 25.71
C PRO A 518 -7.70 25.54 24.58
N GLN A 519 -7.31 24.63 23.68
CA GLN A 519 -6.44 24.95 22.54
C GLN A 519 -7.15 25.84 21.52
N LEU A 520 -8.44 25.64 21.28
CA LEU A 520 -9.24 26.49 20.38
C LEU A 520 -9.50 27.88 20.99
N GLU A 521 -9.65 27.98 22.31
CA GLU A 521 -9.70 29.25 23.04
C GLU A 521 -8.39 30.02 22.87
N GLU A 522 -7.24 29.37 23.07
CA GLU A 522 -5.94 29.98 22.82
C GLU A 522 -5.79 30.41 21.35
N LEU A 523 -6.03 29.51 20.39
CA LEU A 523 -5.94 29.76 18.94
C LEU A 523 -6.83 30.93 18.49
N SER A 524 -8.01 31.10 19.08
CA SER A 524 -8.90 32.23 18.78
C SER A 524 -8.31 33.58 19.22
N ASN A 525 -7.51 33.59 20.29
CA ASN A 525 -6.90 34.78 20.91
C ASN A 525 -5.44 35.06 20.47
N ILE A 526 -4.76 34.14 19.78
CA ILE A 526 -3.40 34.37 19.28
C ILE A 526 -3.36 35.54 18.28
N ASP A 527 -2.45 36.48 18.53
CA ASP A 527 -2.12 37.63 17.67
C ASP A 527 -2.01 37.27 16.18
N ALA A 528 -2.60 38.09 15.32
CA ALA A 528 -2.66 37.87 13.88
C ALA A 528 -1.28 37.69 13.24
N GLY A 529 -0.24 38.35 13.75
CA GLY A 529 1.14 38.19 13.27
C GLY A 529 1.78 36.81 13.52
N LYS A 530 1.17 35.97 14.37
CA LYS A 530 1.65 34.61 14.69
C LYS A 530 0.81 33.49 14.06
N VAL A 531 -0.29 33.83 13.39
CA VAL A 531 -1.24 32.84 12.83
C VAL A 531 -1.03 32.70 11.34
N TYR A 532 -0.85 31.47 10.88
CA TYR A 532 -0.72 31.16 9.46
C TYR A 532 -2.12 31.18 8.82
N ARG A 533 -2.30 32.03 7.82
CA ARG A 533 -3.59 32.34 7.22
C ARG A 533 -3.64 31.91 5.75
N LEU A 534 -4.47 30.93 5.45
CA LEU A 534 -4.63 30.32 4.13
C LEU A 534 -6.04 30.62 3.61
N GLY A 535 -6.19 31.74 2.90
CA GLY A 535 -7.50 32.24 2.49
C GLY A 535 -8.37 32.54 3.72
N ASN A 536 -9.42 31.73 3.91
CA ASN A 536 -10.38 31.85 5.00
C ASN A 536 -10.09 30.91 6.20
N LEU A 537 -8.95 30.20 6.18
CA LEU A 537 -8.48 29.32 7.25
C LEU A 537 -7.40 30.01 8.08
N ASN A 538 -7.51 29.91 9.41
CA ASN A 538 -6.52 30.34 10.38
C ASN A 538 -5.99 29.09 11.12
N LEU A 539 -4.68 28.89 11.15
CA LEU A 539 -4.04 27.79 11.87
C LEU A 539 -2.69 28.22 12.48
N VAL A 540 -2.23 27.52 13.51
CA VAL A 540 -0.90 27.73 14.08
C VAL A 540 -0.12 26.42 14.02
N VAL A 541 1.01 26.43 13.32
CA VAL A 541 1.91 25.28 13.21
C VAL A 541 2.79 25.20 14.46
N HIS A 542 2.22 24.71 15.56
CA HIS A 542 2.93 24.49 16.82
C HIS A 542 2.50 23.16 17.44
N PRO A 543 3.37 22.44 18.20
CA PRO A 543 3.03 21.17 18.82
C PRO A 543 1.77 21.22 19.70
N ASP A 544 1.51 22.33 20.38
CA ASP A 544 0.34 22.49 21.27
C ASP A 544 -1.00 22.46 20.53
N PHE A 545 -0.99 22.70 19.21
CA PHE A 545 -2.16 22.61 18.32
C PHE A 545 -2.11 21.37 17.40
N GLN A 546 -1.13 20.48 17.57
CA GLN A 546 -1.01 19.24 16.78
C GLN A 546 -1.88 18.14 17.39
N ILE A 547 -2.87 17.67 16.61
CA ILE A 547 -3.77 16.56 16.96
C ILE A 547 -3.05 15.22 16.78
N ALA A 548 -2.35 15.04 15.65
CA ALA A 548 -1.74 13.78 15.28
C ALA A 548 -0.60 13.94 14.27
N LYS A 549 0.24 12.90 14.17
CA LYS A 549 1.31 12.76 13.17
C LYS A 549 1.23 11.38 12.51
N GLY A 550 1.21 11.34 11.18
CA GLY A 550 1.07 10.14 10.37
C GLY A 550 2.40 9.50 9.94
N SER A 551 2.30 8.43 9.16
CA SER A 551 3.44 7.67 8.62
C SER A 551 4.26 8.43 7.57
N ASP A 552 3.60 9.22 6.71
CA ASP A 552 4.16 9.67 5.42
C ASP A 552 4.43 11.19 5.38
N GLY A 553 4.89 11.73 6.51
CA GLY A 553 5.07 13.18 6.71
C GLY A 553 3.76 13.96 6.91
N THR A 554 2.62 13.27 6.98
CA THR A 554 1.31 13.84 7.28
C THR A 554 1.26 14.36 8.72
N GLU A 555 0.69 15.55 8.91
CA GLU A 555 0.44 16.14 10.23
C GLU A 555 -1.00 16.65 10.29
N VAL A 556 -1.65 16.55 11.45
CA VAL A 556 -3.01 17.05 11.66
C VAL A 556 -2.98 18.10 12.76
N PHE A 557 -3.49 19.30 12.47
CA PHE A 557 -3.55 20.43 13.40
C PHE A 557 -4.99 20.89 13.64
N LEU A 558 -5.21 21.58 14.77
CA LEU A 558 -6.41 22.38 14.99
C LEU A 558 -6.40 23.63 14.10
N GLY A 559 -7.58 24.03 13.62
CA GLY A 559 -7.77 25.26 12.86
C GLY A 559 -9.13 25.92 13.12
N LEU A 560 -9.22 27.20 12.76
CA LEU A 560 -10.44 27.99 12.83
C LEU A 560 -10.68 28.69 11.48
N LYS A 561 -11.85 28.48 10.89
CA LYS A 561 -12.30 29.27 9.74
C LYS A 561 -12.80 30.65 10.17
N ASP A 562 -12.75 31.63 9.28
CA ASP A 562 -13.23 33.01 9.56
C ASP A 562 -14.72 33.10 9.92
N ASP A 563 -15.51 32.14 9.42
CA ASP A 563 -16.92 31.98 9.81
C ASP A 563 -17.09 31.50 11.27
N GLY A 564 -16.01 31.10 11.94
CA GLY A 564 -15.94 30.61 13.31
C GLY A 564 -15.98 29.09 13.47
N THR A 565 -15.99 28.33 12.37
CA THR A 565 -16.02 26.85 12.39
C THR A 565 -14.68 26.26 12.84
N GLU A 566 -14.75 25.38 13.84
CA GLU A 566 -13.65 24.52 14.29
C GLU A 566 -13.38 23.41 13.26
N VAL A 567 -12.10 23.19 12.91
CA VAL A 567 -11.70 22.23 11.88
C VAL A 567 -10.43 21.46 12.26
N ALA A 568 -10.30 20.25 11.72
CA ALA A 568 -9.04 19.52 11.68
C ALA A 568 -8.36 19.78 10.32
N VAL A 569 -7.07 20.14 10.33
CA VAL A 569 -6.30 20.49 9.13
C VAL A 569 -5.21 19.45 8.91
N LYS A 570 -5.40 18.60 7.89
CA LYS A 570 -4.44 17.56 7.50
C LYS A 570 -3.46 18.13 6.46
N ARG A 571 -2.22 18.33 6.88
CA ARG A 571 -1.11 18.92 6.10
C ARG A 571 -0.19 17.84 5.53
N MET A 572 0.23 17.99 4.27
CA MET A 572 1.30 17.20 3.64
C MET A 572 2.17 18.07 2.72
N LEU A 573 3.44 17.70 2.54
CA LEU A 573 4.35 18.33 1.58
C LEU A 573 3.88 18.10 0.13
N LYS A 574 3.95 19.14 -0.72
CA LYS A 574 3.48 19.09 -2.11
C LYS A 574 4.18 18.06 -3.00
N SER A 575 5.40 17.63 -2.66
CA SER A 575 6.08 16.53 -3.35
C SER A 575 5.36 15.19 -3.20
N ASN A 576 4.66 14.98 -2.07
CA ASN A 576 4.13 13.68 -1.64
C ASN A 576 2.59 13.67 -1.46
N TYR A 577 1.92 14.82 -1.46
CA TYR A 577 0.48 14.99 -1.16
C TYR A 577 -0.53 14.36 -2.14
N GLN A 578 -0.10 13.44 -3.01
CA GLN A 578 -0.98 12.76 -3.98
C GLN A 578 -2.09 11.93 -3.31
N ASP A 579 -1.84 11.43 -2.10
CA ASP A 579 -2.85 10.73 -1.30
C ASP A 579 -3.83 11.73 -0.66
N LEU A 580 -3.36 12.92 -0.26
CA LEU A 580 -4.22 14.03 0.21
C LEU A 580 -5.16 14.53 -0.89
N LYS A 581 -4.67 14.63 -2.14
CA LYS A 581 -5.50 14.96 -3.32
C LYS A 581 -6.49 13.87 -3.70
N ARG A 582 -6.16 12.60 -3.43
CA ARG A 582 -7.08 11.47 -3.62
C ARG A 582 -8.21 11.49 -2.59
N GLU A 583 -7.87 11.78 -1.34
CA GLU A 583 -8.82 11.97 -0.25
C GLU A 583 -9.73 13.18 -0.49
N GLU A 584 -9.18 14.32 -0.95
CA GLU A 584 -9.95 15.49 -1.43
C GLU A 584 -10.96 15.07 -2.51
N GLY A 585 -10.50 14.33 -3.53
CA GLY A 585 -11.34 13.86 -4.64
C GLY A 585 -12.48 12.93 -4.21
N PHE A 586 -12.26 12.04 -3.23
CA PHE A 586 -13.30 11.17 -2.70
C PHE A 586 -14.29 11.89 -1.78
N LEU A 587 -13.80 12.67 -0.80
CA LEU A 587 -14.67 13.32 0.19
C LEU A 587 -15.51 14.46 -0.40
N ARG A 588 -15.20 14.93 -1.61
CA ARG A 588 -16.02 15.88 -2.39
C ARG A 588 -17.13 15.22 -3.22
N LEU A 589 -17.25 13.89 -3.22
CA LEU A 589 -18.35 13.19 -3.89
C LEU A 589 -19.66 13.38 -3.09
N PRO A 590 -20.77 13.85 -3.70
CA PRO A 590 -22.05 14.04 -2.99
C PRO A 590 -22.61 12.77 -2.33
N GLN A 591 -22.22 11.59 -2.83
CA GLN A 591 -22.62 10.30 -2.26
C GLN A 591 -21.91 9.98 -0.93
N LEU A 592 -20.82 10.69 -0.59
CA LEU A 592 -20.06 10.51 0.65
C LEU A 592 -20.41 11.54 1.74
N ASP A 593 -21.30 12.51 1.46
CA ASP A 593 -21.88 13.38 2.49
C ASP A 593 -22.86 12.55 3.35
N SER A 594 -22.33 12.02 4.44
CA SER A 594 -22.98 11.01 5.29
C SER A 594 -22.65 11.25 6.77
N PRO A 595 -23.60 11.02 7.70
CA PRO A 595 -23.33 11.10 9.13
C PRO A 595 -22.29 10.07 9.62
N CYS A 596 -21.97 9.03 8.83
CA CYS A 596 -20.99 8.00 9.18
C CYS A 596 -19.62 8.20 8.51
N ILE A 597 -19.38 9.35 7.87
CA ILE A 597 -18.11 9.73 7.23
C ILE A 597 -17.64 11.08 7.79
N VAL A 598 -16.33 11.33 7.83
CA VAL A 598 -15.78 12.64 8.18
C VAL A 598 -16.01 13.63 7.04
N ARG A 599 -16.76 14.69 7.31
CA ARG A 599 -17.18 15.67 6.29
C ARG A 599 -15.99 16.53 5.83
N TYR A 600 -15.81 16.63 4.50
CA TYR A 600 -14.97 17.65 3.87
C TYR A 600 -15.45 19.06 4.21
N VAL A 601 -14.53 20.00 4.44
CA VAL A 601 -14.87 21.40 4.70
C VAL A 601 -14.23 22.33 3.68
N ASP A 602 -12.95 22.17 3.38
CA ASP A 602 -12.20 23.04 2.46
C ASP A 602 -10.87 22.39 1.99
N PHE A 603 -10.19 23.02 1.03
CA PHE A 603 -8.84 22.63 0.63
C PHE A 603 -7.99 23.86 0.28
N ALA A 604 -6.77 23.94 0.83
CA ALA A 604 -5.85 25.05 0.61
C ALA A 604 -4.43 24.57 0.28
N GLU A 605 -3.62 25.46 -0.29
CA GLU A 605 -2.24 25.19 -0.71
C GLU A 605 -1.36 26.44 -0.52
N ASP A 606 -0.07 26.23 -0.25
CA ASP A 606 0.97 27.25 -0.37
C ASP A 606 2.09 26.78 -1.33
N GLU A 607 3.29 27.38 -1.28
CA GLU A 607 4.43 26.96 -2.11
C GLU A 607 4.95 25.54 -1.77
N HIS A 608 4.78 25.09 -0.53
CA HIS A 608 5.47 23.91 0.04
C HIS A 608 4.51 22.79 0.45
N PHE A 609 3.28 23.13 0.85
CA PHE A 609 2.31 22.21 1.45
C PHE A 609 0.92 22.29 0.80
N GLY A 610 0.17 21.20 0.91
CA GLY A 610 -1.28 21.16 0.75
C GLY A 610 -1.97 20.86 2.07
N TYR A 611 -3.20 21.36 2.22
CA TYR A 611 -3.97 21.37 3.46
C TYR A 611 -5.41 20.94 3.17
N LEU A 612 -5.77 19.72 3.58
CA LEU A 612 -7.14 19.24 3.55
C LEU A 612 -7.83 19.63 4.85
N VAL A 613 -8.94 20.37 4.75
CA VAL A 613 -9.68 20.87 5.91
C VAL A 613 -10.92 19.99 6.11
N LEU A 614 -10.99 19.36 7.28
CA LEU A 614 -11.98 18.36 7.65
C LEU A 614 -12.79 18.79 8.88
N GLN A 615 -13.95 18.17 9.06
CA GLN A 615 -14.69 18.23 10.32
C GLN A 615 -13.81 17.80 11.49
N LEU A 616 -13.72 18.64 12.53
CA LEU A 616 -13.08 18.27 13.80
C LEU A 616 -13.89 17.17 14.50
N CYS A 617 -13.18 16.20 15.07
CA CYS A 617 -13.73 15.13 15.90
C CYS A 617 -13.00 15.10 17.24
N GLU A 618 -13.63 14.55 18.28
CA GLU A 618 -13.10 14.56 19.63
C GLU A 618 -12.04 13.48 19.81
N TYR A 619 -12.30 12.24 19.37
CA TYR A 619 -11.42 11.09 19.61
C TYR A 619 -11.25 10.23 18.36
N THR A 620 -10.15 9.50 18.28
CA THR A 620 -10.12 8.22 17.53
C THR A 620 -10.93 7.17 18.29
N LEU A 621 -11.45 6.16 17.59
CA LEU A 621 -12.12 5.02 18.19
C LEU A 621 -11.17 4.24 19.14
N ASP A 622 -9.86 4.26 18.84
CA ASP A 622 -8.79 3.69 19.67
C ASP A 622 -8.65 4.39 21.05
N GLU A 623 -8.69 5.72 21.10
CA GLU A 623 -8.72 6.49 22.36
C GLU A 623 -10.08 6.35 23.08
N TYR A 624 -11.17 6.30 22.32
CA TYR A 624 -12.52 6.26 22.89
C TYR A 624 -12.80 4.93 23.61
N ILE A 625 -12.37 3.80 23.03
CA ILE A 625 -12.53 2.46 23.63
C ILE A 625 -11.73 2.30 24.92
N LYS A 626 -10.55 2.93 25.03
CA LYS A 626 -9.65 2.78 26.19
C LYS A 626 -10.14 3.58 27.39
N ASP A 627 -10.39 4.87 27.18
CA ASP A 627 -10.42 5.85 28.28
C ASP A 627 -11.75 6.62 28.38
N HIS A 628 -12.70 6.44 27.44
CA HIS A 628 -13.90 7.29 27.32
C HIS A 628 -15.24 6.53 27.21
N LEU A 629 -15.25 5.21 27.42
CA LEU A 629 -16.50 4.43 27.47
C LEU A 629 -17.28 4.69 28.79
N PRO A 630 -18.62 4.81 28.75
CA PRO A 630 -19.44 4.86 29.96
C PRO A 630 -19.54 3.48 30.64
N GLU A 631 -20.06 3.46 31.87
CA GLU A 631 -20.23 2.23 32.68
C GLU A 631 -21.03 1.14 31.93
N ASP A 632 -22.24 1.45 31.43
CA ASP A 632 -22.90 0.61 30.43
C ASP A 632 -22.43 0.97 29.02
N LYS A 633 -21.28 0.40 28.67
CA LYS A 633 -20.71 0.48 27.32
C LYS A 633 -21.51 -0.30 26.26
N THR A 634 -22.39 -1.24 26.63
CA THR A 634 -22.93 -2.24 25.68
C THR A 634 -23.75 -1.62 24.55
N PRO A 635 -24.71 -0.69 24.79
CA PRO A 635 -25.46 -0.02 23.74
C PRO A 635 -24.57 0.87 22.87
N VAL A 636 -23.56 1.53 23.48
CA VAL A 636 -22.63 2.43 22.79
C VAL A 636 -21.72 1.66 21.84
N LEU A 637 -21.15 0.53 22.28
CA LEU A 637 -20.34 -0.34 21.42
C LEU A 637 -21.18 -0.89 20.24
N LYS A 638 -22.40 -1.37 20.51
CA LYS A 638 -23.31 -1.84 19.44
C LYS A 638 -23.68 -0.74 18.44
N LYS A 639 -23.92 0.50 18.90
CA LYS A 639 -24.13 1.68 18.05
C LYS A 639 -22.91 1.96 17.17
N ILE A 640 -21.70 1.96 17.74
CA ILE A 640 -20.46 2.22 17.01
C ILE A 640 -20.23 1.16 15.91
N VAL A 641 -20.45 -0.13 16.19
CA VAL A 641 -20.36 -1.19 15.15
C VAL A 641 -21.36 -0.90 14.01
N HIS A 642 -22.61 -0.55 14.33
CA HIS A 642 -23.62 -0.20 13.33
C HIS A 642 -23.19 1.00 12.47
N GLU A 643 -22.67 2.07 13.07
CA GLU A 643 -22.20 3.27 12.36
C GLU A 643 -20.98 2.98 11.46
N VAL A 644 -20.05 2.14 11.92
CA VAL A 644 -18.94 1.63 11.08
C VAL A 644 -19.47 0.87 9.86
N LEU A 645 -20.43 -0.05 10.03
CA LEU A 645 -21.03 -0.77 8.89
C LEU A 645 -21.84 0.15 7.96
N CYS A 646 -22.55 1.15 8.50
CA CYS A 646 -23.19 2.18 7.69
C CYS A 646 -22.19 2.97 6.84
N SER A 647 -21.00 3.29 7.36
CA SER A 647 -19.95 3.93 6.57
C SER A 647 -19.54 3.06 5.36
N LEU A 648 -19.39 1.75 5.55
CA LEU A 648 -19.06 0.82 4.46
C LEU A 648 -20.21 0.65 3.47
N SER A 649 -21.48 0.71 3.90
CA SER A 649 -22.62 0.66 2.99
C SER A 649 -22.62 1.85 2.03
N VAL A 650 -22.21 3.04 2.50
CA VAL A 650 -22.01 4.22 1.65
C VAL A 650 -20.87 4.01 0.65
N LEU A 651 -19.74 3.44 1.06
CA LEU A 651 -18.59 3.20 0.15
C LEU A 651 -18.84 2.08 -0.85
N HIS A 652 -19.45 0.98 -0.41
CA HIS A 652 -19.66 -0.24 -1.19
C HIS A 652 -20.91 -0.20 -2.07
N SER A 653 -21.72 0.86 -1.96
CA SER A 653 -22.95 1.05 -2.72
C SER A 653 -22.75 0.89 -4.23
N ARG A 654 -23.85 0.59 -4.95
CA ARG A 654 -23.85 0.42 -6.41
C ARG A 654 -23.38 1.67 -7.18
N ASN A 655 -23.44 2.85 -6.56
CA ASN A 655 -23.11 4.13 -7.19
C ASN A 655 -21.67 4.59 -6.90
N THR A 656 -21.14 4.24 -5.72
CA THR A 656 -19.81 4.66 -5.24
C THR A 656 -18.73 3.65 -5.56
N LYS A 657 -18.90 2.38 -5.12
CA LYS A 657 -17.95 1.27 -5.32
C LYS A 657 -16.51 1.58 -4.89
N ILE A 658 -16.35 2.33 -3.80
CA ILE A 658 -15.07 2.65 -3.19
C ILE A 658 -14.67 1.51 -2.24
N LEU A 659 -13.41 1.11 -2.30
CA LEU A 659 -12.74 0.24 -1.34
C LEU A 659 -11.88 1.12 -0.43
N HIS A 660 -12.03 0.97 0.89
CA HIS A 660 -11.34 1.83 1.86
C HIS A 660 -9.86 1.45 2.04
N ARG A 661 -9.58 0.15 2.15
CA ARG A 661 -8.23 -0.44 2.22
C ARG A 661 -7.37 -0.09 3.45
N ASP A 662 -7.77 0.87 4.30
CA ASP A 662 -7.13 1.14 5.60
C ASP A 662 -8.14 1.33 6.75
N ILE A 663 -9.02 0.33 6.92
CA ILE A 663 -10.00 0.30 8.02
C ILE A 663 -9.28 -0.11 9.31
N LYS A 664 -9.20 0.78 10.30
CA LYS A 664 -8.54 0.51 11.59
C LYS A 664 -9.08 1.44 12.69
N PRO A 665 -8.88 1.14 13.99
CA PRO A 665 -9.38 1.96 15.11
C PRO A 665 -8.90 3.43 15.10
N GLN A 666 -7.76 3.72 14.47
CA GLN A 666 -7.24 5.09 14.34
C GLN A 666 -7.90 5.89 13.20
N ASN A 667 -8.51 5.21 12.21
CA ASN A 667 -9.16 5.83 11.04
C ASN A 667 -10.70 5.88 11.18
N VAL A 668 -11.25 5.44 12.32
CA VAL A 668 -12.62 5.74 12.72
C VAL A 668 -12.54 6.79 13.83
N LEU A 669 -13.20 7.93 13.64
CA LEU A 669 -13.23 9.05 14.58
C LEU A 669 -14.60 9.14 15.25
N ILE A 670 -14.64 9.66 16.48
CA ILE A 670 -15.83 9.90 17.27
C ILE A 670 -16.08 11.41 17.32
N ASP A 671 -17.23 11.84 16.78
CA ASP A 671 -17.61 13.26 16.83
C ASP A 671 -18.16 13.68 18.21
N VAL A 672 -18.35 14.98 18.41
CA VAL A 672 -18.87 15.58 19.66
C VAL A 672 -20.27 15.10 20.07
N THR A 673 -20.97 14.34 19.21
CA THR A 673 -22.25 13.70 19.51
C THR A 673 -22.12 12.19 19.76
N GLY A 674 -20.89 11.70 19.98
CA GLY A 674 -20.59 10.30 20.24
C GLY A 674 -20.93 9.38 19.06
N ARG A 675 -20.80 9.86 17.82
CA ARG A 675 -21.04 9.06 16.59
C ARG A 675 -19.73 8.72 15.89
N ALA A 676 -19.64 7.48 15.41
CA ALA A 676 -18.48 6.99 14.67
C ALA A 676 -18.51 7.43 13.19
N ARG A 677 -17.36 7.89 12.70
CA ARG A 677 -17.15 8.41 11.33
C ARG A 677 -15.89 7.83 10.73
N LEU A 678 -15.99 7.25 9.54
CA LEU A 678 -14.83 6.76 8.79
C LEU A 678 -14.05 7.93 8.15
N ALA A 679 -12.72 7.85 8.23
CA ALA A 679 -11.77 8.89 7.84
C ALA A 679 -10.55 8.28 7.10
N ASP A 680 -9.68 9.15 6.57
CA ASP A 680 -8.41 8.78 5.92
C ASP A 680 -8.56 7.99 4.61
N PHE A 681 -9.19 8.62 3.62
CA PHE A 681 -9.37 8.05 2.28
C PHE A 681 -8.10 8.10 1.42
N GLY A 682 -6.94 8.37 2.02
CA GLY A 682 -5.66 8.59 1.32
C GLY A 682 -5.31 7.44 0.38
N ILE A 683 -5.42 6.19 0.82
CA ILE A 683 -5.10 4.99 0.01
C ILE A 683 -6.31 4.29 -0.63
N SER A 684 -7.51 4.85 -0.46
CA SER A 684 -8.76 4.32 -1.01
C SER A 684 -8.74 4.23 -2.55
N ARG A 685 -9.60 3.40 -3.14
CA ARG A 685 -9.67 3.20 -4.60
C ARG A 685 -11.11 2.91 -5.04
N GLN A 686 -11.45 3.29 -6.27
CA GLN A 686 -12.77 3.01 -6.87
C GLN A 686 -12.70 1.84 -7.86
N LEU A 687 -13.72 0.96 -7.84
CA LEU A 687 -13.93 -0.08 -8.84
C LEU A 687 -14.64 0.49 -10.07
N ASN A 688 -14.10 0.25 -11.27
CA ASN A 688 -14.73 0.71 -12.52
C ASN A 688 -16.04 -0.05 -12.82
N MET A 689 -16.80 0.43 -13.81
CA MET A 689 -17.99 -0.27 -14.28
C MET A 689 -17.65 -1.69 -14.75
N GLY A 690 -18.39 -2.69 -14.25
CA GLY A 690 -18.13 -4.11 -14.52
C GLY A 690 -17.04 -4.77 -13.65
N GLN A 691 -16.20 -4.01 -12.94
CA GLN A 691 -15.14 -4.59 -12.09
C GLN A 691 -15.68 -5.02 -10.72
N THR A 692 -15.32 -6.24 -10.31
CA THR A 692 -15.55 -6.81 -8.97
C THR A 692 -14.29 -6.82 -8.10
N THR A 693 -13.12 -6.80 -8.73
CA THR A 693 -11.79 -6.92 -8.12
C THR A 693 -10.87 -5.85 -8.69
N LEU A 694 -10.06 -5.23 -7.83
CA LEU A 694 -9.07 -4.22 -8.18
C LEU A 694 -7.65 -4.75 -7.94
N HIS A 695 -6.87 -4.91 -9.01
CA HIS A 695 -5.46 -5.27 -8.89
C HIS A 695 -4.59 -4.02 -8.70
N THR A 696 -3.85 -3.95 -7.59
CA THR A 696 -2.98 -2.80 -7.26
C THR A 696 -1.83 -3.20 -6.32
N ILE A 697 -1.04 -2.25 -5.86
CA ILE A 697 0.07 -2.48 -4.89
C ILE A 697 -0.48 -2.77 -3.49
N SER A 698 0.25 -3.57 -2.71
CA SER A 698 -0.04 -3.79 -1.29
C SER A 698 -0.05 -2.45 -0.53
N ALA A 699 -1.12 -2.20 0.20
CA ALA A 699 -1.29 -1.04 1.08
C ALA A 699 -2.30 -1.37 2.19
N GLY A 700 -2.37 -0.50 3.20
CA GLY A 700 -3.11 -0.71 4.44
C GLY A 700 -2.19 -1.06 5.60
N THR A 701 -2.63 -0.73 6.81
CA THR A 701 -1.84 -0.85 8.04
C THR A 701 -1.61 -2.32 8.41
N LYS A 702 -0.40 -2.66 8.89
CA LYS A 702 -0.09 -4.01 9.38
C LYS A 702 -1.09 -4.48 10.43
N CYS A 703 -1.38 -5.77 10.45
CA CYS A 703 -2.45 -6.41 11.24
C CYS A 703 -3.90 -6.05 10.82
N TRP A 704 -4.13 -5.00 10.03
CA TRP A 704 -5.45 -4.53 9.58
C TRP A 704 -5.64 -4.72 8.05
N LYS A 705 -5.15 -5.87 7.55
CA LYS A 705 -5.28 -6.32 6.16
C LYS A 705 -6.05 -7.64 6.12
N ALA A 706 -6.84 -7.85 5.07
CA ALA A 706 -7.46 -9.16 4.82
C ALA A 706 -6.42 -10.19 4.37
N ARG A 707 -6.69 -11.48 4.61
CA ARG A 707 -5.83 -12.63 4.30
C ARG A 707 -5.33 -12.62 2.85
N GLU A 708 -6.21 -12.33 1.89
CA GLU A 708 -5.87 -12.25 0.46
C GLU A 708 -5.06 -11.00 0.06
N THR A 709 -4.74 -10.12 1.02
CA THR A 709 -4.01 -8.86 0.83
C THR A 709 -2.77 -8.70 1.72
N LEU A 710 -2.40 -9.75 2.47
CA LEU A 710 -1.20 -9.77 3.31
C LEU A 710 0.11 -9.83 2.52
N ASP A 711 0.04 -10.20 1.24
CA ASP A 711 1.19 -10.24 0.36
C ASP A 711 1.82 -8.84 0.19
N GLU A 712 3.09 -8.78 -0.20
CA GLU A 712 3.80 -7.55 -0.56
C GLU A 712 4.03 -7.45 -2.08
N ASP A 713 3.70 -8.51 -2.84
CA ASP A 713 3.87 -8.57 -4.29
C ASP A 713 2.96 -7.62 -5.08
N SER A 714 3.37 -7.28 -6.30
CA SER A 714 2.67 -6.30 -7.15
C SER A 714 1.49 -6.92 -7.91
N GLY A 715 0.25 -6.52 -7.57
CA GLY A 715 -0.96 -6.94 -8.30
C GLY A 715 -2.05 -7.60 -7.45
N ILE A 716 -2.04 -7.37 -6.13
CA ILE A 716 -3.02 -7.91 -5.18
C ILE A 716 -4.44 -7.49 -5.55
N GLY A 717 -5.36 -8.46 -5.58
CA GLY A 717 -6.76 -8.28 -5.97
C GLY A 717 -7.68 -7.90 -4.80
N TYR A 718 -7.82 -6.60 -4.54
CA TYR A 718 -8.73 -6.06 -3.53
C TYR A 718 -10.20 -6.19 -3.97
N LYS A 719 -11.08 -6.64 -3.06
CA LYS A 719 -12.54 -6.77 -3.27
C LYS A 719 -13.31 -6.01 -2.19
N ARG A 720 -14.63 -5.90 -2.33
CA ARG A 720 -15.50 -5.45 -1.22
C ARG A 720 -15.42 -6.40 -0.01
N SER A 721 -15.30 -7.71 -0.23
CA SER A 721 -15.10 -8.70 0.83
C SER A 721 -13.74 -8.60 1.55
N THR A 722 -12.77 -7.86 1.00
CA THR A 722 -11.52 -7.49 1.70
C THR A 722 -11.80 -6.53 2.85
N ASP A 723 -12.50 -5.42 2.58
CA ASP A 723 -12.91 -4.46 3.60
C ASP A 723 -13.82 -5.13 4.66
N ILE A 724 -14.68 -6.09 4.27
CA ILE A 724 -15.55 -6.85 5.19
C ILE A 724 -14.75 -7.64 6.25
N GLN A 725 -13.67 -8.32 5.86
CA GLN A 725 -12.86 -9.08 6.84
C GLN A 725 -12.20 -8.14 7.85
N VAL A 726 -11.70 -6.99 7.41
CA VAL A 726 -11.12 -5.98 8.30
C VAL A 726 -12.19 -5.29 9.16
N ALA A 727 -13.41 -5.12 8.65
CA ALA A 727 -14.56 -4.68 9.43
C ALA A 727 -14.98 -5.70 10.50
N GLY A 728 -14.86 -7.01 10.24
CA GLY A 728 -15.09 -8.06 11.24
C GLY A 728 -14.04 -8.06 12.35
N MET A 729 -12.76 -7.84 11.99
CA MET A 729 -11.67 -7.59 12.94
C MET A 729 -11.96 -6.37 13.83
N LEU A 730 -12.46 -5.28 13.22
CA LEU A 730 -12.80 -4.05 13.93
C LEU A 730 -14.05 -4.21 14.80
N MET A 731 -15.06 -4.97 14.37
CA MET A 731 -16.23 -5.31 15.18
C MET A 731 -15.83 -6.06 16.46
N TYR A 732 -14.94 -7.06 16.37
CA TYR A 732 -14.39 -7.70 17.55
C TYR A 732 -13.62 -6.71 18.43
N TYR A 733 -12.80 -5.83 17.83
CA TYR A 733 -12.04 -4.81 18.56
C TYR A 733 -12.93 -3.87 19.38
N ILE A 734 -14.06 -3.44 18.82
CA ILE A 734 -15.06 -2.62 19.50
C ILE A 734 -15.67 -3.40 20.67
N ILE A 735 -16.24 -4.58 20.42
CA ILE A 735 -17.03 -5.31 21.44
C ILE A 735 -16.14 -5.86 22.56
N SER A 736 -14.92 -6.31 22.24
CA SER A 736 -13.95 -6.86 23.21
C SER A 736 -13.18 -5.81 24.02
N GLY A 737 -13.44 -4.51 23.81
CA GLY A 737 -12.71 -3.44 24.50
C GLY A 737 -11.22 -3.37 24.15
N GLY A 738 -10.87 -3.51 22.86
CA GLY A 738 -9.50 -3.31 22.38
C GLY A 738 -8.66 -4.58 22.21
N HIS A 739 -9.29 -5.73 21.99
CA HIS A 739 -8.61 -6.97 21.60
C HIS A 739 -8.79 -7.23 20.10
N HIS A 740 -7.80 -7.84 19.46
CA HIS A 740 -7.83 -8.14 18.03
C HIS A 740 -7.97 -9.67 17.85
N PRO A 741 -8.86 -10.19 17.00
CA PRO A 741 -9.22 -11.60 17.05
C PRO A 741 -8.08 -12.53 16.63
N PHE A 742 -7.12 -12.01 15.86
CA PHE A 742 -5.90 -12.71 15.43
C PHE A 742 -4.70 -12.46 16.38
N GLY A 743 -4.92 -11.87 17.56
CA GLY A 743 -3.87 -11.52 18.53
C GLY A 743 -3.16 -10.19 18.23
N LYS A 744 -2.05 -9.93 18.92
CA LYS A 744 -1.29 -8.67 18.89
C LYS A 744 0.17 -8.89 18.47
N GLY A 745 0.80 -7.87 17.88
CA GLY A 745 2.20 -7.91 17.43
C GLY A 745 2.43 -8.79 16.18
N ILE A 746 3.69 -9.20 15.96
CA ILE A 746 4.15 -9.97 14.78
C ILE A 746 3.32 -11.23 14.49
N HIS A 747 2.78 -11.89 15.52
CA HIS A 747 1.92 -13.06 15.37
C HIS A 747 0.63 -12.79 14.59
N CYS A 748 0.13 -11.55 14.59
CA CYS A 748 -1.18 -11.24 14.05
C CYS A 748 -1.26 -11.48 12.54
N GLU A 749 -0.27 -11.04 11.75
CA GLU A 749 -0.29 -11.22 10.29
C GLU A 749 -0.17 -12.71 9.92
N VAL A 750 0.61 -13.48 10.68
CA VAL A 750 0.72 -14.95 10.58
C VAL A 750 -0.62 -15.62 10.89
N ASN A 751 -1.30 -15.18 11.95
CA ASN A 751 -2.59 -15.71 12.37
C ASN A 751 -3.70 -15.42 11.36
N ILE A 752 -3.75 -14.22 10.78
CA ILE A 752 -4.67 -13.88 9.67
C ILE A 752 -4.39 -14.78 8.45
N PHE A 753 -3.12 -14.93 8.07
CA PHE A 753 -2.71 -15.82 6.96
C PHE A 753 -3.11 -17.28 7.18
N GLN A 754 -3.00 -17.77 8.42
CA GLN A 754 -3.33 -19.15 8.81
C GLN A 754 -4.80 -19.34 9.22
N GLY A 755 -5.64 -18.29 9.20
CA GLY A 755 -7.05 -18.36 9.62
C GLY A 755 -7.27 -18.61 11.12
N LYS A 756 -6.27 -18.38 11.96
CA LYS A 756 -6.28 -18.71 13.41
C LYS A 756 -6.72 -17.50 14.24
N TYR A 757 -7.92 -17.55 14.83
CA TYR A 757 -8.46 -16.49 15.68
C TYR A 757 -8.96 -17.02 17.03
N THR A 758 -9.18 -16.11 17.98
CA THR A 758 -9.95 -16.34 19.22
C THR A 758 -10.98 -15.22 19.38
N LEU A 759 -12.19 -15.58 19.84
CA LEU A 759 -13.26 -14.65 20.20
C LEU A 759 -13.60 -14.69 21.70
N GLU A 760 -12.65 -15.13 22.53
CA GLU A 760 -12.85 -15.38 23.98
C GLU A 760 -13.32 -14.18 24.81
N HIS A 761 -13.07 -12.95 24.36
CA HIS A 761 -13.48 -11.72 25.06
C HIS A 761 -14.90 -11.23 24.69
N VAL A 762 -15.70 -12.07 24.01
CA VAL A 762 -17.11 -11.80 23.67
C VAL A 762 -17.98 -12.94 24.21
N GLU A 763 -19.07 -12.61 24.90
CA GLU A 763 -20.03 -13.59 25.41
C GLU A 763 -21.28 -13.73 24.53
N ASP A 764 -21.65 -12.70 23.76
CA ASP A 764 -22.80 -12.74 22.85
C ASP A 764 -22.51 -13.66 21.64
N GLU A 765 -23.10 -14.87 21.66
CA GLU A 765 -22.99 -15.84 20.57
C GLU A 765 -23.55 -15.30 19.23
N VAL A 766 -24.48 -14.33 19.25
CA VAL A 766 -25.01 -13.67 18.03
C VAL A 766 -24.02 -12.62 17.49
N ALA A 767 -23.17 -12.06 18.36
CA ALA A 767 -22.05 -11.23 17.94
C ALA A 767 -20.91 -12.10 17.34
N LYS A 768 -20.61 -13.27 17.95
CA LYS A 768 -19.64 -14.23 17.42
C LYS A 768 -20.02 -14.69 16.01
N ASP A 769 -21.26 -15.14 15.82
CA ASP A 769 -21.79 -15.60 14.53
C ASP A 769 -21.55 -14.57 13.39
N LEU A 770 -21.84 -13.28 13.65
CA LEU A 770 -21.56 -12.21 12.69
C LEU A 770 -20.05 -11.99 12.47
N ILE A 771 -19.24 -12.00 13.53
CA ILE A 771 -17.79 -11.81 13.42
C ILE A 771 -17.16 -12.96 12.63
N GLU A 772 -17.48 -14.22 12.95
CA GLU A 772 -16.99 -15.43 12.27
C GLU A 772 -17.38 -15.45 10.78
N TRP A 773 -18.60 -14.99 10.45
CA TRP A 773 -19.04 -14.83 9.07
C TRP A 773 -18.26 -13.72 8.34
N MET A 774 -18.02 -12.58 8.98
CA MET A 774 -17.25 -11.46 8.41
C MET A 774 -15.76 -11.79 8.23
N ILE A 775 -15.11 -12.42 9.21
CA ILE A 775 -13.67 -12.73 9.17
C ILE A 775 -13.33 -14.03 8.43
N ASN A 776 -14.31 -14.69 7.80
CA ASN A 776 -14.14 -15.99 7.15
C ASN A 776 -12.91 -16.04 6.23
N GLU A 777 -12.17 -17.15 6.25
CA GLU A 777 -10.95 -17.27 5.44
C GLU A 777 -11.21 -17.15 3.93
N ASP A 778 -12.36 -17.65 3.45
CA ASP A 778 -12.77 -17.61 2.06
C ASP A 778 -13.45 -16.28 1.71
N PRO A 779 -12.89 -15.43 0.83
CA PRO A 779 -13.46 -14.13 0.47
C PRO A 779 -14.84 -14.19 -0.20
N GLU A 780 -15.26 -15.34 -0.72
CA GLU A 780 -16.58 -15.53 -1.35
C GLU A 780 -17.65 -16.04 -0.37
N LYS A 781 -17.25 -16.46 0.86
CA LYS A 781 -18.20 -16.83 1.93
C LYS A 781 -18.55 -15.66 2.86
N ARG A 782 -17.80 -14.55 2.79
CA ARG A 782 -18.03 -13.34 3.62
C ARG A 782 -19.33 -12.63 3.19
N PRO A 783 -20.07 -12.01 4.13
CA PRO A 783 -21.31 -11.28 3.85
C PRO A 783 -21.08 -10.01 3.02
N THR A 784 -22.14 -9.51 2.37
CA THR A 784 -22.17 -8.09 1.94
C THR A 784 -22.44 -7.17 3.12
N VAL A 785 -22.19 -5.86 2.98
CA VAL A 785 -22.49 -4.91 4.07
C VAL A 785 -23.99 -4.91 4.37
N GLU A 786 -24.81 -5.00 3.34
CA GLU A 786 -26.27 -5.13 3.43
C GLU A 786 -26.68 -6.36 4.27
N ASP A 787 -26.02 -7.50 4.09
CA ASP A 787 -26.26 -8.71 4.90
C ASP A 787 -25.82 -8.50 6.37
N THR A 788 -24.68 -7.86 6.62
CA THR A 788 -24.20 -7.59 7.99
C THR A 788 -25.16 -6.68 8.76
N LEU A 789 -25.72 -5.65 8.12
CA LEU A 789 -26.72 -4.76 8.72
C LEU A 789 -28.09 -5.45 8.89
N ALA A 790 -28.41 -6.44 8.06
CA ALA A 790 -29.61 -7.27 8.19
C ALA A 790 -29.52 -8.35 9.27
N HIS A 791 -28.33 -8.59 9.85
CA HIS A 791 -28.06 -9.68 10.80
C HIS A 791 -28.86 -9.58 12.13
N PRO A 792 -29.28 -10.72 12.75
CA PRO A 792 -29.95 -10.74 14.05
C PRO A 792 -29.24 -9.98 15.20
N TYR A 793 -27.93 -9.74 15.09
CA TYR A 793 -27.18 -8.90 16.02
C TYR A 793 -27.78 -7.48 16.14
N PHE A 794 -28.18 -6.87 15.01
CA PHE A 794 -28.77 -5.52 14.99
C PHE A 794 -30.28 -5.47 15.20
N TRP A 795 -30.97 -6.62 15.24
CA TRP A 795 -32.43 -6.62 15.44
C TRP A 795 -32.81 -6.07 16.83
N PRO A 796 -33.90 -5.28 16.92
CA PRO A 796 -34.51 -4.94 18.21
C PRO A 796 -35.15 -6.19 18.84
N GLU A 797 -35.38 -6.16 20.15
CA GLU A 797 -35.78 -7.33 20.92
C GLU A 797 -37.15 -7.87 20.49
N GLU A 798 -38.09 -6.98 20.18
CA GLU A 798 -39.43 -7.32 19.69
C GLU A 798 -39.36 -8.09 18.37
N ARG A 799 -38.41 -7.76 17.48
CA ARG A 799 -38.19 -8.49 16.23
C ARG A 799 -37.58 -9.87 16.47
N ARG A 800 -36.69 -10.01 17.46
CA ARG A 800 -36.13 -11.32 17.87
C ARG A 800 -37.21 -12.22 18.45
N VAL A 801 -38.03 -11.69 19.38
CA VAL A 801 -39.18 -12.39 19.98
C VAL A 801 -40.21 -12.78 18.91
N GLU A 802 -40.57 -11.86 18.01
CA GLU A 802 -41.53 -12.12 16.93
C GLU A 802 -41.06 -13.19 15.94
N TYR A 803 -39.76 -13.24 15.63
CA TYR A 803 -39.16 -14.28 14.79
C TYR A 803 -39.26 -15.67 15.45
N LEU A 804 -38.93 -15.77 16.74
CA LEU A 804 -39.07 -17.01 17.52
C LEU A 804 -40.56 -17.42 17.63
N ARG A 805 -41.46 -16.47 17.85
CA ARG A 805 -42.92 -16.69 17.93
C ARG A 805 -43.49 -17.25 16.62
N LYS A 806 -43.05 -16.73 15.47
CA LYS A 806 -43.42 -17.22 14.14
C LYS A 806 -42.96 -18.66 13.91
N ILE A 807 -41.67 -18.95 14.11
CA ILE A 807 -41.13 -20.31 13.92
C ILE A 807 -41.75 -21.32 14.90
N GLY A 808 -42.19 -20.88 16.09
CA GLY A 808 -42.97 -21.70 17.03
C GLY A 808 -44.37 -22.12 16.55
N ASN A 809 -44.88 -21.55 15.45
CA ASN A 809 -46.19 -21.87 14.89
C ASN A 809 -46.19 -23.27 14.24
N GLU A 810 -47.15 -24.13 14.61
CA GLU A 810 -47.17 -25.54 14.23
C GLU A 810 -47.18 -25.79 12.70
N LYS A 811 -47.74 -24.87 11.89
CA LYS A 811 -47.66 -24.95 10.41
C LYS A 811 -46.30 -24.55 9.85
N GLU A 812 -45.64 -23.55 10.41
CA GLU A 812 -44.30 -23.11 9.96
C GLU A 812 -43.24 -24.10 10.43
N ALA A 813 -43.34 -24.58 11.68
CA ALA A 813 -42.53 -25.68 12.19
C ALA A 813 -42.72 -27.00 11.43
N GLU A 814 -43.94 -27.30 10.94
CA GLU A 814 -44.16 -28.47 10.07
C GLU A 814 -43.58 -28.25 8.66
N ASN A 815 -43.51 -27.01 8.17
CA ASN A 815 -42.74 -26.70 6.96
C ASN A 815 -41.24 -26.82 7.20
N CYS A 816 -40.71 -26.47 8.38
CA CYS A 816 -39.33 -26.78 8.76
C CYS A 816 -39.06 -28.30 8.79
N ARG A 817 -40.01 -29.11 9.27
CA ARG A 817 -39.94 -30.59 9.19
C ARG A 817 -40.00 -31.15 7.76
N LYS A 818 -40.46 -30.35 6.79
CA LYS A 818 -40.49 -30.66 5.35
C LYS A 818 -39.34 -29.97 4.59
N ALA A 819 -38.48 -29.22 5.27
CA ALA A 819 -37.29 -28.65 4.68
C ALA A 819 -36.27 -29.75 4.35
N ASP A 820 -35.25 -29.39 3.57
CA ASP A 820 -34.23 -30.33 3.13
C ASP A 820 -33.58 -31.08 4.33
N PRO A 821 -33.37 -32.41 4.25
CA PRO A 821 -32.75 -33.18 5.32
C PRO A 821 -31.36 -32.65 5.73
N GLY A 822 -30.61 -32.05 4.82
CA GLY A 822 -29.34 -31.38 5.10
C GLY A 822 -29.51 -30.08 5.88
N LEU A 823 -30.61 -29.33 5.70
CA LEU A 823 -30.92 -28.15 6.52
C LEU A 823 -31.29 -28.56 7.95
N LEU A 824 -32.08 -29.63 8.11
CA LEU A 824 -32.41 -30.20 9.42
C LEU A 824 -31.16 -30.74 10.12
N HIS A 825 -30.31 -31.48 9.40
CA HIS A 825 -29.02 -31.96 9.91
C HIS A 825 -28.08 -30.80 10.31
N ALA A 826 -28.03 -29.73 9.53
CA ALA A 826 -27.23 -28.54 9.88
C ALA A 826 -27.78 -27.83 11.15
N LEU A 827 -29.10 -27.71 11.30
CA LEU A 827 -29.73 -27.17 12.50
C LEU A 827 -29.44 -28.05 13.74
N ASP A 828 -29.51 -29.37 13.61
CA ASP A 828 -29.18 -30.30 14.69
C ASP A 828 -27.68 -30.25 15.03
N GLN A 829 -26.76 -30.22 14.05
CA GLN A 829 -25.31 -30.06 14.30
C GLN A 829 -24.97 -28.72 14.99
N CYS A 830 -25.60 -27.62 14.59
CA CYS A 830 -25.47 -26.33 15.28
C CYS A 830 -26.03 -26.37 16.72
N ALA A 831 -26.99 -27.26 17.00
CA ALA A 831 -27.57 -27.47 18.31
C ALA A 831 -26.83 -28.51 19.18
N GLU A 832 -26.07 -29.45 18.61
CA GLU A 832 -25.37 -30.50 19.37
C GLU A 832 -24.40 -29.90 20.42
N ALA A 833 -23.59 -28.92 20.02
CA ALA A 833 -22.63 -28.26 20.92
C ALA A 833 -23.27 -27.25 21.89
N ARG A 834 -24.44 -26.68 21.55
CA ARG A 834 -25.12 -25.60 22.29
C ARG A 834 -26.49 -26.03 22.88
N SER A 835 -26.64 -27.33 23.16
CA SER A 835 -27.95 -27.99 23.26
C SER A 835 -28.96 -27.37 24.23
N PHE A 836 -30.13 -27.02 23.69
CA PHE A 836 -31.33 -26.66 24.45
C PHE A 836 -32.08 -27.88 25.04
N THR A 837 -31.49 -29.08 25.03
CA THR A 837 -32.03 -30.21 25.80
C THR A 837 -32.11 -29.85 27.29
N LYS A 838 -33.11 -30.39 27.99
CA LYS A 838 -33.45 -30.04 29.38
C LYS A 838 -33.80 -28.57 29.57
N TRP A 839 -34.29 -27.86 28.54
CA TRP A 839 -34.77 -26.48 28.68
C TRP A 839 -35.86 -26.37 29.76
N LYS A 840 -36.70 -27.40 29.93
CA LYS A 840 -37.69 -27.47 31.01
C LYS A 840 -37.09 -27.33 32.42
N SER A 841 -35.83 -27.73 32.63
CA SER A 841 -35.13 -27.59 33.91
C SER A 841 -34.57 -26.18 34.16
N LYS A 842 -34.54 -25.32 33.13
CA LYS A 842 -34.04 -23.93 33.18
C LYS A 842 -35.18 -22.90 33.35
N ILE A 843 -36.44 -23.34 33.33
CA ILE A 843 -37.64 -22.50 33.44
C ILE A 843 -38.32 -22.75 34.80
N PRO A 844 -38.87 -21.72 35.48
CA PRO A 844 -39.58 -21.89 36.75
C PRO A 844 -40.68 -22.96 36.68
N PRO A 845 -40.71 -23.97 37.58
CA PRO A 845 -41.69 -25.05 37.53
C PRO A 845 -43.15 -24.57 37.55
N GLU A 846 -43.43 -23.45 38.23
CA GLU A 846 -44.75 -22.82 38.28
C GLU A 846 -45.23 -22.32 36.91
N LEU A 847 -44.33 -21.77 36.10
CA LEU A 847 -44.64 -21.31 34.75
C LEU A 847 -44.81 -22.51 33.80
N MET A 848 -43.93 -23.51 33.95
CA MET A 848 -44.03 -24.77 33.22
C MET A 848 -45.39 -25.46 33.47
N ASN A 849 -45.80 -25.58 34.74
CA ASN A 849 -47.06 -26.21 35.15
C ASN A 849 -48.32 -25.41 34.73
N LYS A 850 -48.21 -24.11 34.44
CA LYS A 850 -49.31 -23.31 33.87
C LYS A 850 -49.49 -23.56 32.36
N LEU A 851 -48.39 -23.79 31.63
CA LEU A 851 -48.40 -23.90 30.16
C LEU A 851 -48.35 -25.34 29.60
N ASP A 852 -47.89 -26.34 30.36
CA ASP A 852 -48.00 -27.77 29.99
C ASP A 852 -49.47 -28.23 30.16
N GLY A 853 -50.30 -27.91 29.16
CA GLY A 853 -51.74 -28.16 29.18
C GLY A 853 -52.08 -29.66 29.30
N LYS A 854 -53.14 -29.97 30.08
CA LYS A 854 -53.59 -31.30 30.55
C LYS A 854 -53.86 -32.40 29.49
N LYS A 855 -53.52 -32.20 28.21
CA LYS A 855 -53.72 -33.18 27.12
C LYS A 855 -52.47 -33.51 26.29
N LYS A 856 -51.39 -32.70 26.32
CA LYS A 856 -50.15 -33.02 25.59
C LYS A 856 -48.97 -32.15 26.08
N PRO A 857 -47.95 -32.72 26.75
CA PRO A 857 -46.81 -31.95 27.22
C PRO A 857 -45.85 -31.59 26.07
N TYR A 858 -45.11 -30.48 26.18
CA TYR A 858 -44.08 -30.12 25.20
C TYR A 858 -42.92 -31.14 25.21
N PRO A 859 -42.32 -31.48 24.05
CA PRO A 859 -41.09 -32.26 24.00
C PRO A 859 -39.88 -31.46 24.52
N ASP A 860 -38.90 -32.13 25.11
CA ASP A 860 -37.70 -31.50 25.69
C ASP A 860 -36.60 -31.27 24.64
N ASN A 861 -36.96 -30.60 23.54
CA ASN A 861 -36.08 -30.25 22.43
C ASN A 861 -36.38 -28.82 21.91
N THR A 862 -35.57 -28.34 20.96
CA THR A 862 -35.66 -26.98 20.39
C THR A 862 -37.07 -26.65 19.86
N LEU A 863 -37.73 -27.60 19.19
CA LEU A 863 -39.11 -27.42 18.72
C LEU A 863 -40.11 -27.27 19.88
N GLY A 864 -39.94 -28.00 20.98
CA GLY A 864 -40.77 -27.83 22.17
C GLY A 864 -40.56 -26.48 22.84
N LEU A 865 -39.32 -26.00 22.90
CA LEU A 865 -38.98 -24.68 23.44
C LEU A 865 -39.60 -23.56 22.58
N LEU A 866 -39.50 -23.63 21.26
CA LEU A 866 -40.11 -22.64 20.34
C LEU A 866 -41.64 -22.60 20.47
N ARG A 867 -42.30 -23.77 20.60
CA ARG A 867 -43.75 -23.85 20.87
C ARG A 867 -44.13 -23.29 22.24
N PHE A 868 -43.28 -23.50 23.26
CA PHE A 868 -43.49 -22.94 24.60
C PHE A 868 -43.36 -21.41 24.58
N ILE A 869 -42.32 -20.86 23.95
CA ILE A 869 -42.13 -19.41 23.78
C ILE A 869 -43.33 -18.78 23.06
N ARG A 870 -43.82 -19.41 21.98
CA ARG A 870 -45.03 -18.93 21.30
C ARG A 870 -46.23 -18.87 22.24
N ASN A 871 -46.51 -19.97 22.95
CA ASN A 871 -47.69 -20.08 23.82
C ASN A 871 -47.61 -19.14 25.05
N LEU A 872 -46.41 -18.85 25.54
CA LEU A 872 -46.15 -17.85 26.59
C LEU A 872 -46.46 -16.40 26.14
N HIS A 873 -46.54 -16.15 24.83
CA HIS A 873 -46.95 -14.87 24.24
C HIS A 873 -48.36 -14.89 23.62
N GLU A 874 -49.08 -16.02 23.69
CA GLU A 874 -50.47 -16.18 23.23
C GLU A 874 -51.48 -16.24 24.39
N HIS A 875 -51.02 -16.33 25.64
CA HIS A 875 -51.82 -16.61 26.85
C HIS A 875 -51.37 -15.76 28.06
#